data_AF-A0A8J5WI07-F1
#
_entry.id   AF-A0A8J5WI07-F1
#
_cell.length_a   1.000
_cell.length_b   1.000
_cell.length_c   1.000
_cell.angle_alpha   90.00
_cell.angle_beta   90.00
_cell.angle_gamma   90.00
#
_symmetry.space_group_name_H-M   'P 1'
#
loop_
_entity.id
_entity.type
_entity.pdbx_description
1 polymer ?
#
loop_
_entity_poly.entity_id
_entity_poly.type
_entity_poly.pdbx_seq_one_letter_code
_entity_poly.pdbx_strand_id
1 'polypeptide(L)'
;MGSREASPATIFCFLLLFFLSCKCLASELRATQTAELKVDASPQLARRIPDTLFGIFFEEINHAGAGGIWAELVSNRGFEAGGPHTPSNVDPWSIIGDDSSIFVATDRTSCFSRNTVALRMEVLCDNCPAGGVGIYNPGFWGMNIEDGNTYNLVMYVKSPETVELTVSLTSSDGSQNLASATIPVFGASNWTKLEQKLVAEGTNRTARLQITTNKKGVVWFDQVSLMPSDTYKGHGFRTELISMMLDLKPRFLRFPGGCFVEGEWLRNAFRWRESIGPWEERPGHFGDVWHYWTDDGLGYYEFLQLSEDLGAAPIWVFNNGISHNDEVDTAAIAPFVKDVLDSLEFARGSAESTWGSARAAMGHPEPFPVKYVAIGNEDCGKKFYRGNYLKFYNAIREAYPDIQMISNCDASSGPLDHPADLYDFHVYTDSNTLFSMKNTFDGSSRNGTKAFVSEYAVWRSDAGRGSLLASLAEAAFLTGLEKNSDVVWMASYAPLFVNDNDQTWNPDAIVFNSWQQYGTPSYWMQTLFCESSGALIHPITTTSSYSGSLAASAITWQDSENSFLRVKIVNFGSDAVSLTISATGLQVHVNTAGSTVTVLTSGNVMDENSFSNPNKVVPVKSQLPNAAEQMQVMLSPHSFTSLDLALAHQVAAKKQSCPKCAQAPAHMSPFTGELVVYCSVHAIPESEEDAVIRENEPAIVKRLKKLLMLSTDGTLNMHALWLIRRELALPDDYRDENLAIADVEEWRAKEYAEKCYERCNTDIQHMKMEVCVHSVSVNANNNR
;
A
#
# COMPACT_ATOMS: atom_id res chain seq x y z
N MET A 1 14.82 -82.43 -41.87
CA MET A 1 15.21 -81.04 -42.24
C MET A 1 13.93 -80.32 -42.67
N GLY A 2 13.55 -79.17 -42.10
CA GLY A 2 14.08 -78.47 -40.93
C GLY A 2 13.27 -77.20 -40.69
N SER A 3 12.51 -77.14 -39.60
CA SER A 3 11.68 -75.98 -39.25
C SER A 3 12.54 -74.80 -38.82
N ARG A 4 12.41 -73.64 -39.49
CA ARG A 4 13.04 -72.40 -39.06
C ARG A 4 12.14 -71.70 -38.04
N GLU A 5 12.58 -71.68 -36.80
CA GLU A 5 11.98 -70.84 -35.75
C GLU A 5 12.27 -69.36 -36.07
N ALA A 6 11.27 -68.50 -35.87
CA ALA A 6 11.45 -67.05 -35.98
C ALA A 6 12.12 -66.51 -34.70
N SER A 7 13.13 -65.65 -34.86
CA SER A 7 13.90 -65.18 -33.69
C SER A 7 13.06 -64.28 -32.76
N PRO A 8 13.23 -64.35 -31.43
CA PRO A 8 12.51 -63.48 -30.49
C PRO A 8 12.70 -61.98 -30.76
N ALA A 9 13.87 -61.58 -31.26
CA ALA A 9 14.19 -60.21 -31.62
C ALA A 9 13.26 -59.64 -32.72
N THR A 10 12.79 -60.46 -33.65
CA THR A 10 11.88 -60.03 -34.73
C THR A 10 10.52 -59.64 -34.16
N ILE A 11 9.97 -60.44 -33.24
CA ILE A 11 8.69 -60.17 -32.57
C ILE A 11 8.82 -58.92 -31.68
N PHE A 12 9.94 -58.79 -30.97
CA PHE A 12 10.22 -57.63 -30.11
C PHE A 12 10.31 -56.32 -30.92
N CYS A 13 10.91 -56.33 -32.12
CA CYS A 13 10.95 -55.16 -33.00
C CYS A 13 9.56 -54.77 -33.53
N PHE A 14 8.71 -55.73 -33.90
CA PHE A 14 7.33 -55.43 -34.31
C PHE A 14 6.49 -54.87 -33.16
N LEU A 15 6.65 -55.38 -31.94
CA LEU A 15 6.00 -54.81 -30.75
C LEU A 15 6.50 -53.38 -30.46
N LEU A 16 7.81 -53.12 -30.51
CA LEU A 16 8.34 -51.76 -30.35
C LEU A 16 7.79 -50.80 -31.40
N LEU A 17 7.76 -51.20 -32.67
CA LEU A 17 7.22 -50.38 -33.76
C LEU A 17 5.71 -50.11 -33.59
N PHE A 18 4.95 -51.07 -33.06
CA PHE A 18 3.52 -50.88 -32.75
C PHE A 18 3.33 -49.93 -31.56
N PHE A 19 4.16 -50.02 -30.51
CA PHE A 19 4.12 -49.09 -29.38
C PHE A 19 4.63 -47.68 -29.75
N LEU A 20 5.59 -47.54 -30.66
CA LEU A 20 6.02 -46.23 -31.16
C LEU A 20 4.98 -45.61 -32.10
N SER A 21 4.38 -46.36 -33.01
CA SER A 21 3.33 -45.83 -33.90
C SER A 21 2.07 -45.41 -33.14
N CYS A 22 1.63 -46.20 -32.14
CA CYS A 22 0.55 -45.80 -31.24
C CYS A 22 0.89 -44.57 -30.38
N LYS A 23 2.17 -44.31 -30.06
CA LYS A 23 2.60 -43.08 -29.37
C LYS A 23 2.75 -41.85 -30.28
N CYS A 24 2.81 -42.02 -31.60
CA CYS A 24 2.94 -40.91 -32.55
C CYS A 24 1.61 -40.38 -33.11
N LEU A 25 0.46 -40.96 -32.72
CA LEU A 25 -0.88 -40.54 -33.16
C LEU A 25 -1.86 -40.29 -31.99
N ALA A 26 -1.36 -40.24 -30.76
CA ALA A 26 -2.10 -39.81 -29.57
C ALA A 26 -1.77 -38.35 -29.21
N SER A 27 -1.81 -37.44 -30.18
CA SER A 27 -2.06 -36.04 -29.88
C SER A 27 -3.51 -35.95 -29.42
N GLU A 28 -3.75 -35.89 -28.11
CA GLU A 28 -5.06 -35.57 -27.57
C GLU A 28 -5.49 -34.20 -28.13
N LEU A 29 -6.46 -34.21 -29.04
CA LEU A 29 -7.19 -33.00 -29.40
C LEU A 29 -7.99 -32.60 -28.16
N ARG A 30 -7.39 -31.79 -27.27
CA ARG A 30 -8.14 -31.12 -26.19
C ARG A 30 -9.27 -30.35 -26.86
N ALA A 31 -10.49 -30.79 -26.61
CA ALA A 31 -11.66 -30.28 -27.30
C ALA A 31 -11.79 -28.79 -26.96
N THR A 32 -11.59 -27.92 -27.95
CA THR A 32 -11.78 -26.48 -27.74
C THR A 32 -13.23 -26.24 -27.36
N GLN A 33 -13.44 -25.85 -26.11
CA GLN A 33 -14.76 -25.64 -25.56
C GLN A 33 -15.35 -24.35 -26.08
N THR A 34 -16.67 -24.25 -26.12
CA THR A 34 -17.37 -23.07 -26.64
C THR A 34 -18.23 -22.44 -25.55
N ALA A 35 -18.07 -21.13 -25.36
CA ALA A 35 -18.87 -20.36 -24.44
C ALA A 35 -19.31 -19.03 -25.08
N GLU A 36 -20.36 -18.44 -24.51
CA GLU A 36 -20.89 -17.13 -24.85
C GLU A 36 -21.03 -16.31 -23.56
N LEU A 37 -20.50 -15.09 -23.57
CA LEU A 37 -20.60 -14.11 -22.48
C LEU A 37 -21.27 -12.85 -23.02
N LYS A 38 -22.51 -12.61 -22.57
CA LYS A 38 -23.27 -11.39 -22.85
C LYS A 38 -23.07 -10.40 -21.72
N VAL A 39 -22.79 -9.15 -22.05
CA VAL A 39 -22.68 -8.02 -21.11
C VAL A 39 -23.74 -7.00 -21.48
N ASP A 40 -24.65 -6.66 -20.56
CA ASP A 40 -25.61 -5.58 -20.80
C ASP A 40 -25.09 -4.28 -20.15
N ALA A 41 -24.29 -3.53 -20.91
CA ALA A 41 -23.70 -2.26 -20.51
C ALA A 41 -24.69 -1.08 -20.57
N SER A 42 -25.99 -1.36 -20.56
CA SER A 42 -27.06 -0.36 -20.51
C SER A 42 -26.99 0.47 -19.21
N PRO A 43 -26.85 1.81 -19.26
CA PRO A 43 -26.65 2.64 -18.05
C PRO A 43 -27.72 2.48 -16.96
N GLN A 44 -28.97 2.16 -17.32
CA GLN A 44 -30.06 1.95 -16.37
C GLN A 44 -30.03 0.60 -15.64
N LEU A 45 -29.12 -0.31 -16.01
CA LEU A 45 -28.89 -1.60 -15.33
C LEU A 45 -27.54 -1.67 -14.61
N ALA A 46 -26.64 -0.74 -14.93
CA ALA A 46 -25.37 -0.58 -14.24
C ALA A 46 -25.60 -0.18 -12.78
N ARG A 47 -24.74 -0.68 -11.88
CA ARG A 47 -24.73 -0.29 -10.45
C ARG A 47 -23.34 0.21 -10.08
N ARG A 48 -23.25 1.17 -9.16
CA ARG A 48 -21.96 1.65 -8.69
C ARG A 48 -21.40 0.73 -7.62
N ILE A 49 -20.20 0.20 -7.86
CA ILE A 49 -19.39 -0.50 -6.86
C ILE A 49 -18.98 0.51 -5.77
N PRO A 50 -19.03 0.16 -4.47
CA PRO A 50 -18.53 1.03 -3.41
C PRO A 50 -17.09 1.48 -3.64
N ASP A 51 -16.78 2.72 -3.28
CA ASP A 51 -15.41 3.27 -3.35
C ASP A 51 -14.42 2.54 -2.44
N THR A 52 -14.93 1.68 -1.54
CA THR A 52 -14.18 0.90 -0.56
C THR A 52 -14.00 -0.59 -0.91
N LEU A 53 -14.47 -1.07 -2.07
CA LEU A 53 -14.57 -2.53 -2.31
C LEU A 53 -13.26 -3.29 -2.11
N PHE A 54 -12.13 -2.76 -2.59
CA PHE A 54 -10.81 -3.39 -2.43
C PHE A 54 -9.85 -2.52 -1.64
N GLY A 55 -9.23 -3.14 -0.63
CA GLY A 55 -8.20 -2.58 0.23
C GLY A 55 -7.28 -3.68 0.72
N ILE A 56 -6.49 -3.40 1.75
CA ILE A 56 -5.46 -4.31 2.27
C ILE A 56 -5.64 -4.56 3.77
N PHE A 57 -5.17 -5.72 4.18
CA PHE A 57 -5.05 -6.15 5.57
C PHE A 57 -3.59 -6.07 6.02
N PHE A 58 -3.36 -5.78 7.30
CA PHE A 58 -2.06 -5.87 7.93
C PHE A 58 -2.19 -6.30 9.40
N GLU A 59 -1.40 -7.30 9.80
CA GLU A 59 -1.04 -7.60 11.19
C GLU A 59 0.46 -7.91 11.29
N GLU A 60 1.01 -7.97 12.50
CA GLU A 60 2.42 -8.30 12.73
C GLU A 60 2.64 -9.83 12.72
N ILE A 61 2.41 -10.44 11.56
CA ILE A 61 2.66 -11.85 11.22
C ILE A 61 3.86 -11.96 10.29
N ASN A 62 4.59 -13.08 10.27
CA ASN A 62 5.66 -13.34 9.29
C ASN A 62 6.74 -12.23 9.18
N HIS A 63 6.98 -11.48 10.27
CA HIS A 63 7.80 -10.26 10.29
C HIS A 63 7.33 -9.16 9.31
N ALA A 64 6.03 -9.01 9.08
CA ALA A 64 5.45 -8.05 8.14
C ALA A 64 5.77 -6.58 8.48
N GLY A 65 5.93 -6.24 9.76
CA GLY A 65 6.29 -4.91 10.25
C GLY A 65 7.72 -4.88 10.76
N ALA A 66 7.98 -5.50 11.91
CA ALA A 66 9.28 -5.58 12.56
C ALA A 66 10.27 -6.44 11.76
N GLY A 67 11.09 -5.80 10.91
CA GLY A 67 11.95 -6.44 9.91
C GLY A 67 11.32 -6.53 8.51
N GLY A 68 10.02 -6.26 8.43
CA GLY A 68 9.25 -6.03 7.22
C GLY A 68 9.16 -4.54 6.91
N ILE A 69 7.96 -3.98 6.76
CA ILE A 69 7.78 -2.61 6.25
C ILE A 69 8.40 -1.51 7.14
N TRP A 70 8.68 -1.78 8.42
CA TRP A 70 9.35 -0.83 9.32
C TRP A 70 10.87 -0.88 9.13
N ALA A 71 11.50 0.25 8.85
CA ALA A 71 12.91 0.32 8.44
C ALA A 71 13.93 0.31 9.61
N GLU A 72 13.54 -0.17 10.79
CA GLU A 72 14.49 -0.50 11.85
C GLU A 72 15.33 -1.71 11.44
N LEU A 73 16.66 -1.56 11.44
CA LEU A 73 17.57 -2.64 11.08
C LEU A 73 17.95 -3.50 12.29
N VAL A 74 17.87 -2.98 13.53
CA VAL A 74 18.30 -3.69 14.73
C VAL A 74 17.15 -4.49 15.36
N SER A 75 17.27 -5.81 15.31
CA SER A 75 16.37 -6.71 16.04
C SER A 75 16.71 -6.74 17.54
N ASN A 76 15.71 -6.79 18.42
CA ASN A 76 15.86 -6.68 19.88
C ASN A 76 16.69 -5.44 20.32
N ARG A 77 16.35 -4.25 19.80
CA ARG A 77 17.08 -2.99 20.07
C ARG A 77 17.07 -2.51 21.53
N GLY A 78 16.01 -2.82 22.28
CA GLY A 78 15.85 -2.47 23.69
C GLY A 78 16.09 -3.62 24.68
N PHE A 79 16.60 -4.77 24.21
CA PHE A 79 16.92 -5.95 25.04
C PHE A 79 15.73 -6.58 25.82
N GLU A 80 14.49 -6.14 25.58
CA GLU A 80 13.28 -6.63 26.26
C GLU A 80 12.77 -7.99 25.73
N ALA A 81 13.34 -8.56 24.65
CA ALA A 81 12.85 -9.80 23.99
C ALA A 81 12.98 -11.10 24.82
N GLY A 82 13.17 -11.01 26.14
CA GLY A 82 12.93 -12.09 27.09
C GLY A 82 11.62 -11.94 27.90
N GLY A 83 10.93 -10.81 27.79
CA GLY A 83 9.81 -10.43 28.64
C GLY A 83 10.20 -10.17 30.10
N PRO A 84 9.24 -9.77 30.96
CA PRO A 84 9.50 -9.26 32.30
C PRO A 84 10.05 -10.28 33.32
N HIS A 85 10.38 -11.51 32.90
CA HIS A 85 10.87 -12.59 33.76
C HIS A 85 12.17 -13.25 33.28
N THR A 86 12.74 -12.87 32.12
CA THR A 86 13.95 -13.51 31.55
C THR A 86 15.12 -12.54 31.45
N PRO A 87 15.91 -12.35 32.53
CA PRO A 87 16.98 -11.35 32.61
C PRO A 87 18.27 -11.77 31.86
N SER A 88 18.16 -12.43 30.72
CA SER A 88 19.32 -12.96 29.97
C SER A 88 19.12 -13.13 28.47
N ASN A 89 18.01 -12.69 27.85
CA ASN A 89 17.86 -12.83 26.40
C ASN A 89 18.45 -11.63 25.65
N VAL A 90 19.68 -11.82 25.15
CA VAL A 90 20.31 -10.86 24.23
C VAL A 90 20.08 -11.21 22.76
N ASP A 91 19.46 -12.34 22.42
CA ASP A 91 19.26 -12.77 21.03
C ASP A 91 18.54 -11.69 20.19
N PRO A 92 18.95 -11.41 18.93
CA PRO A 92 20.02 -12.06 18.16
C PRO A 92 21.41 -11.42 18.34
N TRP A 93 21.63 -10.60 19.36
CA TRP A 93 22.96 -10.05 19.65
C TRP A 93 23.96 -11.13 20.03
N SER A 94 25.18 -11.02 19.51
CA SER A 94 26.25 -12.00 19.65
C SER A 94 27.59 -11.36 20.01
N ILE A 95 28.46 -12.11 20.68
CA ILE A 95 29.74 -11.61 21.22
C ILE A 95 30.84 -11.59 20.15
N ILE A 96 31.67 -10.55 20.15
CA ILE A 96 32.96 -10.47 19.45
C ILE A 96 34.06 -10.62 20.50
N GLY A 97 34.68 -11.79 20.57
CA GLY A 97 35.71 -12.13 21.55
C GLY A 97 35.48 -13.52 22.15
N ASP A 98 36.13 -13.78 23.28
CA ASP A 98 35.95 -14.98 24.12
C ASP A 98 35.90 -14.64 25.62
N ASP A 99 35.51 -15.61 26.45
CA ASP A 99 35.35 -15.50 27.91
C ASP A 99 36.60 -14.99 28.67
N SER A 100 37.80 -15.02 28.07
CA SER A 100 39.02 -14.45 28.67
C SER A 100 39.17 -12.94 28.45
N SER A 101 38.37 -12.40 27.53
CA SER A 101 38.50 -11.05 26.97
C SER A 101 37.26 -10.17 27.20
N ILE A 102 36.08 -10.76 27.29
CA ILE A 102 34.79 -10.05 27.41
C ILE A 102 33.74 -10.92 28.12
N PHE A 103 32.85 -10.27 28.87
CA PHE A 103 31.63 -10.85 29.43
C PHE A 103 30.43 -9.98 29.06
N VAL A 104 29.31 -10.59 28.65
CA VAL A 104 28.07 -9.90 28.28
C VAL A 104 26.89 -10.53 29.00
N ALA A 105 26.02 -9.68 29.55
CA ALA A 105 24.76 -10.06 30.20
C ALA A 105 23.74 -8.93 30.06
N THR A 106 22.53 -9.12 30.56
CA THR A 106 21.53 -8.06 30.74
C THR A 106 21.24 -7.84 32.23
N ASP A 107 20.96 -6.60 32.61
CA ASP A 107 20.50 -6.23 33.95
C ASP A 107 19.37 -5.19 33.90
N ARG A 108 18.79 -4.84 35.06
CA ARG A 108 17.71 -3.84 35.15
C ARG A 108 18.23 -2.46 35.54
N THR A 109 19.10 -1.88 34.72
CA THR A 109 19.69 -0.55 35.00
C THR A 109 19.41 0.52 33.95
N SER A 110 18.48 0.28 33.02
CA SER A 110 18.00 1.25 32.02
C SER A 110 17.62 2.62 32.63
N CYS A 111 17.68 3.67 31.81
CA CYS A 111 17.10 4.98 32.11
C CYS A 111 15.58 5.03 31.97
N PHE A 112 14.96 4.08 31.26
CA PHE A 112 13.52 4.06 31.02
C PHE A 112 12.79 3.26 32.10
N SER A 113 11.64 3.76 32.55
CA SER A 113 10.84 3.09 33.59
C SER A 113 9.88 2.04 33.05
N ARG A 114 9.71 1.96 31.71
CA ARG A 114 8.86 0.99 31.01
C ARG A 114 9.69 -0.14 30.42
N ASN A 115 10.74 0.21 29.69
CA ASN A 115 11.81 -0.68 29.24
C ASN A 115 12.88 -0.71 30.33
N THR A 116 12.89 -1.74 31.18
CA THR A 116 13.79 -1.77 32.35
C THR A 116 15.14 -2.44 32.06
N VAL A 117 15.23 -3.22 30.99
CA VAL A 117 16.40 -4.04 30.67
C VAL A 117 17.48 -3.22 29.95
N ALA A 118 18.74 -3.47 30.29
CA ALA A 118 19.90 -2.91 29.60
C ALA A 118 20.94 -4.02 29.38
N LEU A 119 21.66 -3.99 28.26
CA LEU A 119 22.80 -4.87 28.01
C LEU A 119 24.04 -4.32 28.73
N ARG A 120 24.67 -5.16 29.55
CA ARG A 120 25.93 -4.88 30.25
C ARG A 120 27.07 -5.64 29.59
N MET A 121 28.01 -4.89 29.03
CA MET A 121 29.26 -5.37 28.44
C MET A 121 30.43 -5.07 29.38
N GLU A 122 31.19 -6.09 29.78
CA GLU A 122 32.38 -5.94 30.61
C GLU A 122 33.61 -6.46 29.84
N VAL A 123 34.54 -5.56 29.52
CA VAL A 123 35.77 -5.91 28.80
C VAL A 123 36.85 -6.21 29.81
N LEU A 124 37.42 -7.41 29.71
CA LEU A 124 38.36 -8.01 30.66
C LEU A 124 39.82 -7.88 30.19
N CYS A 125 40.05 -7.84 28.87
CA CYS A 125 41.39 -7.79 28.29
C CYS A 125 42.11 -6.45 28.53
N ASP A 126 43.34 -6.51 29.05
CA ASP A 126 44.26 -5.35 29.10
C ASP A 126 44.95 -5.10 27.74
N ASN A 127 45.09 -6.16 26.93
CA ASN A 127 45.62 -6.12 25.56
C ASN A 127 44.64 -6.86 24.64
N CYS A 128 43.56 -6.18 24.24
CA CYS A 128 42.54 -6.76 23.36
C CYS A 128 43.06 -6.94 21.90
N PRO A 129 42.43 -7.80 21.08
CA PRO A 129 42.75 -7.95 19.66
C PRO A 129 42.57 -6.63 18.90
N ALA A 130 43.28 -6.41 17.79
CA ALA A 130 43.33 -5.10 17.13
C ALA A 130 41.96 -4.49 16.75
N GLY A 131 40.97 -5.32 16.38
CA GLY A 131 39.58 -4.89 16.08
C GLY A 131 38.69 -4.64 17.31
N GLY A 132 39.24 -4.77 18.51
CA GLY A 132 38.51 -4.75 19.78
C GLY A 132 37.78 -6.06 20.08
N VAL A 133 37.11 -6.05 21.24
CA VAL A 133 36.06 -7.01 21.62
C VAL A 133 34.76 -6.24 21.84
N GLY A 134 33.62 -6.93 21.76
CA GLY A 134 32.32 -6.28 21.91
C GLY A 134 31.14 -7.15 21.52
N ILE A 135 30.15 -6.54 20.87
CA ILE A 135 28.90 -7.18 20.44
C ILE A 135 28.57 -6.86 18.98
N TYR A 136 27.75 -7.69 18.34
CA TYR A 136 27.10 -7.38 17.07
C TYR A 136 25.64 -7.81 17.05
N ASN A 137 24.84 -7.14 16.23
CA ASN A 137 23.47 -7.49 15.89
C ASN A 137 23.39 -7.78 14.38
N PRO A 138 22.91 -8.96 13.95
CA PRO A 138 22.76 -9.30 12.53
C PRO A 138 21.56 -8.60 11.85
N GLY A 139 20.72 -7.91 12.62
CA GLY A 139 19.41 -7.44 12.16
C GLY A 139 18.48 -8.60 11.83
N PHE A 140 17.50 -8.34 10.97
CA PHE A 140 16.51 -9.33 10.53
C PHE A 140 17.10 -10.19 9.39
N TRP A 141 17.95 -11.16 9.78
CA TRP A 141 18.73 -12.06 8.91
C TRP A 141 19.73 -11.36 7.96
N GLY A 142 20.14 -10.14 8.33
CA GLY A 142 21.08 -9.33 7.59
C GLY A 142 20.54 -7.93 7.32
N MET A 143 21.38 -6.92 7.46
CA MET A 143 21.08 -5.54 7.10
C MET A 143 21.42 -5.31 5.62
N ASN A 144 20.54 -4.65 4.85
CA ASN A 144 20.89 -4.18 3.50
C ASN A 144 21.56 -2.81 3.59
N ILE A 145 22.88 -2.83 3.57
CA ILE A 145 23.72 -1.63 3.56
C ILE A 145 24.18 -1.38 2.13
N GLU A 146 24.04 -0.14 1.65
CA GLU A 146 24.26 0.22 0.25
C GLU A 146 25.22 1.39 0.12
N ASP A 147 26.14 1.34 -0.85
CA ASP A 147 27.17 2.35 -1.08
C ASP A 147 26.60 3.78 -1.21
N GLY A 148 27.18 4.74 -0.50
CA GLY A 148 26.74 6.12 -0.41
C GLY A 148 25.53 6.39 0.50
N ASN A 149 24.74 5.38 0.88
CA ASN A 149 23.59 5.58 1.76
C ASN A 149 24.02 5.89 3.21
N THR A 150 23.20 6.68 3.91
CA THR A 150 23.48 7.15 5.27
C THR A 150 22.51 6.52 6.26
N TYR A 151 23.03 5.90 7.32
CA TYR A 151 22.27 5.23 8.37
C TYR A 151 22.42 6.00 9.68
N ASN A 152 21.31 6.21 10.39
CA ASN A 152 21.28 6.94 11.66
C ASN A 152 21.32 5.92 12.80
N LEU A 153 22.46 5.83 13.48
CA LEU A 153 22.60 5.09 14.72
C LEU A 153 22.15 5.99 15.89
N VAL A 154 21.23 5.49 16.70
CA VAL A 154 20.85 6.06 17.99
C VAL A 154 21.08 5.01 19.06
N MET A 155 21.75 5.34 20.15
CA MET A 155 21.90 4.43 21.30
C MET A 155 22.02 5.21 22.60
N TYR A 156 21.48 4.64 23.67
CA TYR A 156 21.71 5.12 25.03
C TYR A 156 22.88 4.33 25.63
N VAL A 157 23.87 5.05 26.18
CA VAL A 157 25.12 4.45 26.67
C VAL A 157 25.50 5.03 28.03
N LYS A 158 26.14 4.20 28.87
CA LYS A 158 26.63 4.55 30.20
C LYS A 158 27.91 3.76 30.51
N SER A 159 28.94 4.42 31.00
CA SER A 159 30.19 3.77 31.46
C SER A 159 30.84 4.61 32.56
N PRO A 160 31.27 4.02 33.70
CA PRO A 160 31.99 4.76 34.73
C PRO A 160 33.45 5.03 34.34
N GLU A 161 34.05 4.20 33.48
CA GLU A 161 35.33 4.47 32.85
C GLU A 161 35.17 5.41 31.65
N THR A 162 36.27 6.06 31.23
CA THR A 162 36.30 6.71 29.91
C THR A 162 36.68 5.66 28.88
N VAL A 163 35.73 5.27 28.03
CA VAL A 163 35.91 4.26 26.99
C VAL A 163 35.78 4.85 25.58
N GLU A 164 36.32 4.14 24.60
CA GLU A 164 36.36 4.52 23.20
C GLU A 164 35.64 3.44 22.40
N LEU A 165 34.39 3.70 22.00
CA LEU A 165 33.58 2.74 21.27
C LEU A 165 33.81 2.89 19.78
N THR A 166 34.03 1.80 19.07
CA THR A 166 34.01 1.76 17.61
C THR A 166 32.71 1.10 17.17
N VAL A 167 31.80 1.89 16.63
CA VAL A 167 30.57 1.40 15.99
C VAL A 167 30.87 1.18 14.52
N SER A 168 30.39 0.10 13.92
CA SER A 168 30.62 -0.17 12.50
C SER A 168 29.53 -1.02 11.87
N LEU A 169 29.30 -0.79 10.58
CA LEU A 169 28.56 -1.67 9.70
C LEU A 169 29.57 -2.59 9.02
N THR A 170 29.41 -3.90 9.16
CA THR A 170 30.33 -4.89 8.57
C THR A 170 29.57 -6.00 7.84
N SER A 171 30.25 -6.79 7.01
CA SER A 171 29.70 -8.05 6.49
C SER A 171 29.31 -9.00 7.63
N SER A 172 28.46 -10.00 7.35
CA SER A 172 28.01 -11.01 8.32
C SER A 172 29.14 -11.70 9.10
N ASP A 173 30.29 -11.94 8.46
CA ASP A 173 31.51 -12.50 9.06
C ASP A 173 32.42 -11.47 9.75
N GLY A 174 32.18 -10.18 9.53
CA GLY A 174 32.99 -9.06 10.02
C GLY A 174 34.26 -8.76 9.21
N SER A 175 34.49 -9.40 8.06
CA SER A 175 35.73 -9.24 7.28
C SER A 175 35.77 -7.97 6.42
N GLN A 176 34.63 -7.50 5.94
CA GLN A 176 34.45 -6.24 5.22
C GLN A 176 33.90 -5.17 6.17
N ASN A 177 34.57 -4.02 6.26
CA ASN A 177 33.99 -2.83 6.88
C ASN A 177 33.29 -2.00 5.79
N LEU A 178 32.09 -1.49 6.10
CA LEU A 178 31.22 -0.74 5.20
C LEU A 178 31.05 0.70 5.67
N ALA A 179 31.00 0.93 6.98
CA ALA A 179 30.96 2.25 7.60
C ALA A 179 31.49 2.13 9.03
N SER A 180 32.24 3.12 9.52
CA SER A 180 32.82 3.08 10.87
C SER A 180 32.86 4.46 11.51
N ALA A 181 32.60 4.53 12.82
CA ALA A 181 32.81 5.74 13.62
C ALA A 181 33.35 5.38 15.01
N THR A 182 34.28 6.20 15.51
CA THR A 182 34.82 6.08 16.87
C THR A 182 34.21 7.15 17.76
N ILE A 183 33.48 6.73 18.78
CA ILE A 183 32.69 7.58 19.68
C ILE A 183 33.31 7.51 21.09
N PRO A 184 33.84 8.63 21.63
CA PRO A 184 34.34 8.68 22.99
C PRO A 184 33.18 8.77 23.99
N VAL A 185 33.14 7.84 24.95
CA VAL A 185 32.23 7.87 26.09
C VAL A 185 33.02 8.37 27.28
N PHE A 186 32.82 9.64 27.64
CA PHE A 186 33.47 10.26 28.80
C PHE A 186 32.82 9.74 30.08
N GLY A 187 33.63 9.21 31.01
CA GLY A 187 33.15 8.41 32.14
C GLY A 187 32.09 9.12 32.98
N ALA A 188 30.89 8.56 33.02
CA ALA A 188 29.69 9.13 33.61
C ALA A 188 28.81 8.05 34.25
N SER A 189 28.31 8.33 35.47
CA SER A 189 27.37 7.44 36.17
C SER A 189 25.96 7.45 35.59
N ASN A 190 25.65 8.42 34.73
CA ASN A 190 24.35 8.63 34.10
C ASN A 190 24.35 8.12 32.66
N TRP A 191 23.16 7.74 32.18
CA TRP A 191 22.92 7.44 30.77
C TRP A 191 23.02 8.69 29.89
N THR A 192 23.56 8.51 28.68
CA THR A 192 23.74 9.54 27.66
C THR A 192 23.20 9.02 26.33
N LYS A 193 22.32 9.79 25.67
CA LYS A 193 21.92 9.52 24.27
C LYS A 193 23.07 9.86 23.34
N LEU A 194 23.43 8.95 22.45
CA LEU A 194 24.44 9.12 21.42
C LEU A 194 23.78 8.94 20.05
N GLU A 195 24.05 9.87 19.15
CA GLU A 195 23.48 9.92 17.80
C GLU A 195 24.63 10.05 16.80
N GLN A 196 24.73 9.11 15.86
CA GLN A 196 25.83 9.04 14.90
C GLN A 196 25.31 8.69 13.51
N LYS A 197 25.71 9.46 12.50
CA LYS A 197 25.45 9.11 11.10
C LYS A 197 26.59 8.25 10.56
N LEU A 198 26.26 7.12 9.96
CA LEU A 198 27.18 6.19 9.31
C LEU A 198 26.91 6.25 7.80
N VAL A 199 27.84 6.80 7.03
CA VAL A 199 27.79 6.78 5.56
C VAL A 199 28.51 5.52 5.10
N ALA A 200 27.88 4.74 4.22
CA ALA A 200 28.46 3.52 3.69
C ALA A 200 29.43 3.79 2.53
N GLU A 201 30.57 3.09 2.54
CA GLU A 201 31.62 3.06 1.51
C GLU A 201 31.56 1.76 0.69
N GLY A 202 30.42 1.06 0.71
CA GLY A 202 30.20 -0.16 -0.07
C GLY A 202 28.88 -0.87 0.25
N THR A 203 28.37 -1.63 -0.72
CA THR A 203 27.13 -2.41 -0.58
C THR A 203 27.38 -3.81 -0.01
N ASN A 204 26.59 -4.20 1.00
CA ASN A 204 26.48 -5.58 1.47
C ASN A 204 25.06 -5.86 2.01
N ARG A 205 24.45 -6.95 1.53
CA ARG A 205 23.02 -7.31 1.75
C ARG A 205 22.77 -8.16 3.00
N THR A 206 23.84 -8.69 3.57
CA THR A 206 23.84 -9.50 4.79
C THR A 206 24.78 -8.88 5.81
N ALA A 207 24.75 -7.55 5.90
CA ALA A 207 25.58 -6.81 6.84
C ALA A 207 25.06 -6.93 8.28
N ARG A 208 25.84 -6.44 9.24
CA ARG A 208 25.54 -6.42 10.67
C ARG A 208 26.03 -5.11 11.28
N LEU A 209 25.37 -4.66 12.34
CA LEU A 209 25.89 -3.61 13.22
C LEU A 209 26.81 -4.26 14.25
N GLN A 210 28.01 -3.74 14.45
CA GLN A 210 28.89 -4.14 15.54
C GLN A 210 29.37 -2.94 16.37
N ILE A 211 29.57 -3.17 17.66
CA ILE A 211 30.05 -2.19 18.63
C ILE A 211 31.20 -2.84 19.40
N THR A 212 32.43 -2.38 19.21
CA THR A 212 33.62 -2.91 19.89
C THR A 212 34.41 -1.85 20.63
N THR A 213 35.31 -2.28 21.52
CA THR A 213 36.30 -1.40 22.14
C THR A 213 37.63 -2.13 22.37
N ASN A 214 38.70 -1.35 22.45
CA ASN A 214 40.03 -1.77 22.87
C ASN A 214 40.34 -1.31 24.31
N LYS A 215 39.34 -0.86 25.08
CA LYS A 215 39.49 -0.38 26.46
C LYS A 215 38.80 -1.34 27.44
N LYS A 216 39.57 -1.77 28.44
CA LYS A 216 39.07 -2.46 29.64
C LYS A 216 38.16 -1.54 30.45
N GLY A 217 37.02 -2.06 30.92
CA GLY A 217 35.98 -1.29 31.61
C GLY A 217 34.60 -1.92 31.42
N VAL A 218 33.57 -1.26 31.97
CA VAL A 218 32.18 -1.71 31.89
C VAL A 218 31.35 -0.68 31.12
N VAL A 219 30.57 -1.14 30.14
CA VAL A 219 29.69 -0.32 29.31
C VAL A 219 28.30 -0.91 29.32
N TRP A 220 27.30 -0.09 29.61
CA TRP A 220 25.90 -0.43 29.45
C TRP A 220 25.35 0.21 28.17
N PHE A 221 24.50 -0.53 27.47
CA PHE A 221 23.80 -0.16 26.25
C PHE A 221 22.30 -0.36 26.42
N ASP A 222 21.52 0.53 25.83
CA ASP A 222 20.06 0.43 25.76
C ASP A 222 19.54 1.18 24.51
N GLN A 223 18.35 0.79 24.04
CA GLN A 223 17.62 1.38 22.92
C GLN A 223 18.54 1.69 21.72
N VAL A 224 19.16 0.65 21.16
CA VAL A 224 20.13 0.74 20.07
C VAL A 224 19.44 0.59 18.72
N SER A 225 19.02 1.70 18.13
CA SER A 225 18.33 1.77 16.82
C SER A 225 19.30 2.09 15.68
N LEU A 226 19.09 1.50 14.51
CA LEU A 226 19.76 1.86 13.26
C LEU A 226 18.73 1.93 12.12
N MET A 227 18.31 3.13 11.75
CA MET A 227 17.41 3.34 10.61
C MET A 227 18.14 3.99 9.42
N PRO A 228 17.82 3.64 8.16
CA PRO A 228 18.20 4.44 6.99
C PRO A 228 17.78 5.91 7.14
N SER A 229 18.54 6.83 6.54
CA SER A 229 18.13 8.25 6.45
C SER A 229 17.09 8.48 5.37
N ASP A 230 17.13 7.68 4.32
CA ASP A 230 16.11 7.64 3.28
C ASP A 230 15.13 6.52 3.61
N THR A 231 13.95 6.91 4.06
CA THR A 231 12.78 6.05 4.29
C THR A 231 11.60 6.69 3.57
N TYR A 232 10.55 5.93 3.28
CA TYR A 232 9.41 6.44 2.52
C TYR A 232 8.85 7.73 3.15
N LYS A 233 8.96 8.85 2.42
CA LYS A 233 8.64 10.24 2.85
C LYS A 233 9.34 10.72 4.14
N GLY A 234 10.32 9.98 4.68
CA GLY A 234 10.91 10.20 5.99
C GLY A 234 10.08 9.65 7.17
N HIS A 235 9.04 8.85 6.90
CA HIS A 235 8.11 8.33 7.91
C HIS A 235 8.52 6.97 8.50
N GLY A 236 9.74 6.49 8.23
CA GLY A 236 10.29 5.27 8.84
C GLY A 236 9.99 3.95 8.10
N PHE A 237 9.29 3.98 6.97
CA PHE A 237 8.97 2.78 6.19
C PHE A 237 9.97 2.46 5.07
N ARG A 238 10.05 1.18 4.69
CA ARG A 238 10.81 0.67 3.53
C ARG A 238 10.11 1.02 2.21
N THR A 239 10.67 1.98 1.48
CA THR A 239 10.15 2.53 0.21
C THR A 239 9.75 1.46 -0.80
N GLU A 240 10.52 0.38 -0.92
CA GLU A 240 10.32 -0.68 -1.91
C GLU A 240 9.17 -1.63 -1.57
N LEU A 241 8.81 -1.77 -0.29
CA LEU A 241 7.63 -2.51 0.16
C LEU A 241 6.36 -1.63 0.12
N ILE A 242 6.47 -0.35 0.52
CA ILE A 242 5.35 0.60 0.40
C ILE A 242 4.96 0.83 -1.07
N SER A 243 5.94 0.83 -1.98
CA SER A 243 5.67 0.89 -3.43
C SER A 243 4.75 -0.23 -3.90
N MET A 244 4.95 -1.46 -3.41
CA MET A 244 4.08 -2.58 -3.74
C MET A 244 2.67 -2.45 -3.15
N MET A 245 2.53 -1.81 -1.99
CA MET A 245 1.22 -1.49 -1.40
C MET A 245 0.49 -0.41 -2.22
N LEU A 246 1.20 0.59 -2.75
CA LEU A 246 0.65 1.62 -3.62
C LEU A 246 0.15 1.07 -4.97
N ASP A 247 0.87 0.11 -5.56
CA ASP A 247 0.49 -0.56 -6.82
C ASP A 247 -0.87 -1.27 -6.74
N LEU A 248 -1.28 -1.71 -5.53
CA LEU A 248 -2.60 -2.30 -5.28
C LEU A 248 -3.74 -1.27 -5.20
N LYS A 249 -3.42 0.03 -5.17
CA LYS A 249 -4.35 1.18 -5.00
C LYS A 249 -5.39 0.97 -3.88
N PRO A 250 -4.98 0.61 -2.66
CA PRO A 250 -5.88 0.23 -1.58
C PRO A 250 -6.81 1.38 -1.18
N ARG A 251 -8.10 1.07 -1.01
CA ARG A 251 -9.11 2.05 -0.56
C ARG A 251 -9.25 2.10 0.94
N PHE A 252 -8.76 1.07 1.64
CA PHE A 252 -8.69 1.00 3.09
C PHE A 252 -7.46 0.18 3.53
N LEU A 253 -7.04 0.39 4.77
CA LEU A 253 -6.07 -0.43 5.48
C LEU A 253 -6.72 -0.95 6.78
N ARG A 254 -6.91 -2.27 6.90
CA ARG A 254 -7.34 -2.94 8.15
C ARG A 254 -6.11 -3.26 8.98
N PHE A 255 -5.95 -2.58 10.12
CA PHE A 255 -4.80 -2.72 11.01
C PHE A 255 -5.21 -2.65 12.49
N PRO A 256 -4.39 -3.16 13.41
CA PRO A 256 -3.18 -3.96 13.22
C PRO A 256 -3.60 -5.43 13.41
N GLY A 257 -4.46 -5.90 12.50
CA GLY A 257 -5.62 -6.75 12.80
C GLY A 257 -5.31 -8.22 13.09
N GLY A 258 -6.23 -9.10 12.70
CA GLY A 258 -6.07 -10.53 12.91
C GLY A 258 -5.83 -10.90 14.38
N CYS A 259 -5.13 -12.01 14.58
CA CYS A 259 -4.88 -12.57 15.90
C CYS A 259 -3.90 -11.74 16.73
N PHE A 260 -3.08 -10.87 16.13
CA PHE A 260 -2.19 -9.94 16.84
C PHE A 260 -2.95 -8.99 17.80
N VAL A 261 -4.20 -8.63 17.47
CA VAL A 261 -5.08 -7.82 18.34
C VAL A 261 -5.63 -8.61 19.52
N GLU A 262 -5.79 -9.93 19.39
CA GLU A 262 -6.30 -10.84 20.43
C GLU A 262 -5.20 -11.31 21.39
N GLY A 263 -4.05 -11.71 20.84
CA GLY A 263 -3.07 -12.54 21.52
C GLY A 263 -3.57 -13.97 21.79
N GLU A 264 -2.67 -14.88 22.15
CA GLU A 264 -3.06 -16.11 22.83
C GLU A 264 -3.61 -15.79 24.23
N TRP A 265 -3.11 -14.72 24.87
CA TRP A 265 -3.52 -14.26 26.19
C TRP A 265 -3.62 -12.73 26.25
N LEU A 266 -4.61 -12.19 26.95
CA LEU A 266 -4.87 -10.74 27.06
C LEU A 266 -3.69 -9.90 27.58
N ARG A 267 -2.74 -10.52 28.29
CA ARG A 267 -1.48 -9.88 28.74
C ARG A 267 -0.51 -9.53 27.59
N ASN A 268 -0.68 -10.16 26.44
CA ASN A 268 0.20 -10.13 25.27
C ASN A 268 -0.54 -9.58 24.02
N ALA A 269 -1.79 -9.16 24.16
CA ALA A 269 -2.58 -8.55 23.10
C ALA A 269 -2.15 -7.09 22.86
N PHE A 270 -2.10 -6.64 21.60
CA PHE A 270 -1.66 -5.28 21.22
C PHE A 270 -2.35 -4.15 22.01
N ARG A 271 -1.54 -3.18 22.48
CA ARG A 271 -2.01 -2.01 23.25
C ARG A 271 -1.60 -0.70 22.57
N TRP A 272 -2.54 -0.06 21.85
CA TRP A 272 -2.34 1.20 21.11
C TRP A 272 -1.65 2.31 21.94
N ARG A 273 -2.03 2.42 23.21
CA ARG A 273 -1.51 3.41 24.16
C ARG A 273 -0.03 3.21 24.47
N GLU A 274 0.46 1.99 24.31
CA GLU A 274 1.83 1.61 24.60
C GLU A 274 2.73 1.75 23.37
N SER A 275 2.13 1.79 22.18
CA SER A 275 2.76 1.99 20.87
C SER A 275 2.65 3.44 20.34
N ILE A 276 2.55 4.42 21.24
CA ILE A 276 2.61 5.87 20.91
C ILE A 276 3.60 6.59 21.82
N GLY A 277 4.00 7.80 21.41
CA GLY A 277 5.08 8.56 22.05
C GLY A 277 6.48 8.18 21.53
N PRO A 278 7.55 8.64 22.21
CA PRO A 278 8.94 8.33 21.87
C PRO A 278 9.16 6.83 21.76
N TRP A 279 9.82 6.37 20.70
CA TRP A 279 10.00 4.94 20.46
C TRP A 279 10.87 4.28 21.53
N GLU A 280 11.81 5.03 22.12
CA GLU A 280 12.66 4.55 23.22
C GLU A 280 11.91 4.33 24.55
N GLU A 281 10.64 4.77 24.66
CA GLU A 281 9.76 4.54 25.82
C GLU A 281 8.63 3.53 25.53
N ARG A 282 8.59 2.91 24.35
CA ARG A 282 7.62 1.86 23.99
C ARG A 282 8.13 0.51 24.52
N PRO A 283 7.36 -0.20 25.38
CA PRO A 283 7.84 -1.44 26.01
C PRO A 283 8.03 -2.57 25.00
N GLY A 284 7.28 -2.55 23.90
CA GLY A 284 7.07 -3.73 23.07
C GLY A 284 6.23 -4.80 23.79
N HIS A 285 5.98 -5.91 23.11
CA HIS A 285 5.40 -7.10 23.73
C HIS A 285 5.81 -8.38 22.98
N PHE A 286 5.52 -9.53 23.57
CA PHE A 286 5.68 -10.81 22.90
C PHE A 286 4.39 -11.11 22.12
N GLY A 287 4.45 -11.09 20.79
CA GLY A 287 3.35 -11.46 19.90
C GLY A 287 3.14 -12.97 19.96
N ASP A 288 2.46 -13.44 21.01
CA ASP A 288 2.51 -14.85 21.40
C ASP A 288 1.77 -15.82 20.47
N VAL A 289 0.91 -15.31 19.57
CA VAL A 289 0.34 -16.06 18.44
C VAL A 289 1.41 -16.40 17.40
N TRP A 290 2.22 -15.42 16.99
CA TRP A 290 3.22 -15.57 15.91
C TRP A 290 4.64 -15.87 16.43
N HIS A 291 4.81 -15.89 17.75
CA HIS A 291 5.97 -16.40 18.49
C HIS A 291 7.27 -15.58 18.43
N TYR A 292 7.21 -14.28 18.08
CA TYR A 292 8.35 -13.35 18.16
C TYR A 292 8.03 -12.08 18.98
N TRP A 293 9.06 -11.30 19.27
CA TRP A 293 8.95 -10.06 20.04
C TRP A 293 8.76 -8.84 19.12
N THR A 294 7.76 -8.01 19.41
CA THR A 294 7.56 -6.71 18.77
C THR A 294 8.13 -5.62 19.68
N ASP A 295 8.79 -4.62 19.10
CA ASP A 295 9.23 -3.42 19.83
C ASP A 295 8.17 -2.30 19.82
N ASP A 296 7.03 -2.56 19.17
CA ASP A 296 5.94 -1.63 18.87
C ASP A 296 6.40 -0.29 18.24
N GLY A 297 7.52 -0.33 17.50
CA GLY A 297 8.02 0.79 16.70
C GLY A 297 7.07 1.16 15.56
N LEU A 298 6.46 0.14 14.93
CA LEU A 298 5.29 0.30 14.07
C LEU A 298 4.02 0.28 14.95
N GLY A 299 3.64 1.45 15.45
CA GLY A 299 2.55 1.63 16.40
C GLY A 299 1.27 2.25 15.82
N TYR A 300 0.35 2.62 16.72
CA TYR A 300 -0.96 3.16 16.32
C TYR A 300 -0.85 4.45 15.50
N TYR A 301 0.11 5.31 15.85
CA TYR A 301 0.40 6.53 15.08
C TYR A 301 0.94 6.22 13.70
N GLU A 302 1.91 5.30 13.61
CA GLU A 302 2.58 4.96 12.36
C GLU A 302 1.61 4.30 11.36
N PHE A 303 0.67 3.45 11.80
CA PHE A 303 -0.38 2.91 10.92
C PHE A 303 -1.40 3.96 10.43
N LEU A 304 -1.73 4.96 11.25
CA LEU A 304 -2.58 6.07 10.83
C LEU A 304 -1.85 6.92 9.77
N GLN A 305 -0.56 7.20 9.97
CA GLN A 305 0.27 7.89 8.99
C GLN A 305 0.40 7.10 7.68
N LEU A 306 0.60 5.78 7.77
CA LEU A 306 0.65 4.87 6.63
C LEU A 306 -0.68 4.85 5.84
N SER A 307 -1.82 4.94 6.53
CA SER A 307 -3.14 4.99 5.88
C SER A 307 -3.27 6.23 4.99
N GLU A 308 -2.90 7.41 5.50
CA GLU A 308 -2.86 8.64 4.70
C GLU A 308 -1.83 8.57 3.57
N ASP A 309 -0.68 7.96 3.83
CA ASP A 309 0.43 7.83 2.88
C ASP A 309 0.12 6.98 1.65
N LEU A 310 -0.80 6.04 1.80
CA LEU A 310 -1.38 5.18 0.77
C LEU A 310 -2.65 5.78 0.12
N GLY A 311 -3.19 6.88 0.68
CA GLY A 311 -4.50 7.43 0.30
C GLY A 311 -5.69 6.54 0.71
N ALA A 312 -5.50 5.68 1.71
CA ALA A 312 -6.44 4.65 2.14
C ALA A 312 -7.19 5.05 3.43
N ALA A 313 -8.45 4.62 3.57
CA ALA A 313 -9.20 4.82 4.81
C ALA A 313 -8.69 3.88 5.93
N PRO A 314 -8.28 4.40 7.11
CA PRO A 314 -7.94 3.55 8.24
C PRO A 314 -9.17 2.81 8.79
N ILE A 315 -9.09 1.48 8.91
CA ILE A 315 -10.01 0.63 9.67
C ILE A 315 -9.28 0.17 10.93
N TRP A 316 -9.68 0.72 12.07
CA TRP A 316 -9.05 0.46 13.36
C TRP A 316 -9.65 -0.79 14.01
N VAL A 317 -8.86 -1.87 14.07
CA VAL A 317 -9.19 -3.12 14.77
C VAL A 317 -8.67 -3.03 16.20
N PHE A 318 -9.51 -3.26 17.21
CA PHE A 318 -9.11 -3.17 18.61
C PHE A 318 -9.58 -4.35 19.46
N ASN A 319 -8.84 -4.63 20.53
CA ASN A 319 -9.13 -5.72 21.46
C ASN A 319 -10.41 -5.44 22.27
N ASN A 320 -11.44 -6.27 22.11
CA ASN A 320 -12.74 -6.11 22.78
C ASN A 320 -12.78 -6.73 24.21
N GLY A 321 -11.61 -7.01 24.79
CA GLY A 321 -11.45 -7.75 26.05
C GLY A 321 -11.48 -9.27 25.89
N ILE A 322 -11.06 -9.80 24.75
CA ILE A 322 -10.93 -11.24 24.49
C ILE A 322 -9.55 -11.54 23.87
N SER A 323 -9.03 -12.75 24.12
CA SER A 323 -7.90 -13.39 23.45
C SER A 323 -8.30 -14.79 22.95
N HIS A 324 -7.38 -15.58 22.40
CA HIS A 324 -7.67 -16.99 22.10
C HIS A 324 -8.05 -17.80 23.36
N ASN A 325 -7.44 -17.53 24.53
CA ASN A 325 -7.60 -18.37 25.74
C ASN A 325 -8.32 -17.70 26.94
N ASP A 326 -8.44 -16.37 27.00
CA ASP A 326 -9.11 -15.65 28.10
C ASP A 326 -10.05 -14.51 27.66
N GLU A 327 -11.10 -14.29 28.46
CA GLU A 327 -12.18 -13.33 28.19
C GLU A 327 -12.49 -12.45 29.42
N VAL A 328 -12.65 -11.14 29.21
CA VAL A 328 -13.13 -10.18 30.22
C VAL A 328 -14.66 -10.21 30.29
N ASP A 329 -15.19 -10.44 31.49
CA ASP A 329 -16.63 -10.37 31.76
C ASP A 329 -17.22 -8.99 31.40
N THR A 330 -18.37 -8.97 30.74
CA THR A 330 -19.10 -7.75 30.33
C THR A 330 -19.43 -6.78 31.49
N ALA A 331 -19.45 -7.25 32.74
CA ALA A 331 -19.55 -6.38 33.92
C ALA A 331 -18.25 -5.59 34.20
N ALA A 332 -17.10 -6.09 33.74
CA ALA A 332 -15.76 -5.54 33.98
C ALA A 332 -15.14 -4.83 32.75
N ILE A 333 -15.73 -4.94 31.55
CA ILE A 333 -15.15 -4.42 30.29
C ILE A 333 -15.01 -2.89 30.18
N ALA A 334 -15.60 -2.12 31.10
CA ALA A 334 -15.64 -0.65 31.03
C ALA A 334 -14.28 0.07 30.84
N PRO A 335 -13.14 -0.39 31.40
CA PRO A 335 -11.84 0.23 31.13
C PRO A 335 -11.40 0.10 29.67
N PHE A 336 -11.65 -1.04 29.02
CA PHE A 336 -11.33 -1.25 27.60
C PHE A 336 -12.18 -0.33 26.71
N VAL A 337 -13.46 -0.16 27.04
CA VAL A 337 -14.35 0.77 26.33
C VAL A 337 -13.83 2.21 26.42
N LYS A 338 -13.33 2.63 27.58
CA LYS A 338 -12.68 3.94 27.74
C LYS A 338 -11.37 4.02 26.94
N ASP A 339 -10.57 2.97 26.96
CA ASP A 339 -9.28 2.93 26.25
C ASP A 339 -9.45 3.07 24.73
N VAL A 340 -10.51 2.48 24.18
CA VAL A 340 -10.89 2.65 22.77
C VAL A 340 -11.41 4.05 22.48
N LEU A 341 -12.25 4.64 23.35
CA LEU A 341 -12.67 6.03 23.18
C LEU A 341 -11.50 7.02 23.22
N ASP A 342 -10.48 6.74 24.05
CA ASP A 342 -9.23 7.50 24.07
C ASP A 342 -8.43 7.34 22.77
N SER A 343 -8.40 6.14 22.16
CA SER A 343 -7.78 5.93 20.83
C SER A 343 -8.48 6.72 19.72
N LEU A 344 -9.81 6.81 19.78
CA LEU A 344 -10.60 7.61 18.85
C LEU A 344 -10.43 9.12 19.11
N GLU A 345 -10.21 9.53 20.36
CA GLU A 345 -9.83 10.92 20.68
C GLU A 345 -8.39 11.22 20.20
N PHE A 346 -7.45 10.26 20.26
CA PHE A 346 -6.11 10.41 19.68
C PHE A 346 -6.18 10.62 18.17
N ALA A 347 -6.97 9.81 17.46
CA ALA A 347 -7.11 9.94 16.02
C ALA A 347 -7.90 11.20 15.61
N ARG A 348 -9.05 11.47 16.24
CA ARG A 348 -10.05 12.45 15.76
C ARG A 348 -10.17 13.74 16.58
N GLY A 349 -9.58 13.81 17.77
CA GLY A 349 -9.66 14.99 18.65
C GLY A 349 -8.88 16.19 18.10
N SER A 350 -9.22 17.41 18.53
CA SER A 350 -8.45 18.61 18.18
C SER A 350 -7.11 18.64 18.93
N ALA A 351 -6.16 19.46 18.46
CA ALA A 351 -4.82 19.56 19.04
C ALA A 351 -4.79 20.06 20.51
N GLU A 352 -5.92 20.57 21.03
CA GLU A 352 -6.11 20.99 22.42
C GLU A 352 -6.78 19.92 23.31
N SER A 353 -7.21 18.79 22.75
CA SER A 353 -7.83 17.68 23.49
C SER A 353 -6.78 16.83 24.22
N THR A 354 -7.20 15.97 25.16
CA THR A 354 -6.29 15.13 25.95
C THR A 354 -5.42 14.25 25.06
N TRP A 355 -6.02 13.61 24.06
CA TRP A 355 -5.32 12.68 23.16
C TRP A 355 -4.97 13.30 21.80
N GLY A 356 -5.74 14.26 21.32
CA GLY A 356 -5.38 15.03 20.13
C GLY A 356 -4.13 15.91 20.34
N SER A 357 -3.88 16.39 21.56
CA SER A 357 -2.61 17.05 21.89
C SER A 357 -1.41 16.10 21.92
N ALA A 358 -1.61 14.83 22.29
CA ALA A 358 -0.57 13.80 22.19
C ALA A 358 -0.21 13.51 20.72
N ARG A 359 -1.22 13.37 19.85
CA ARG A 359 -1.03 13.24 18.39
C ARG A 359 -0.31 14.47 17.81
N ALA A 360 -0.72 15.67 18.21
CA ALA A 360 -0.06 16.92 17.79
C ALA A 360 1.40 17.00 18.25
N ALA A 361 1.71 16.54 19.47
CA ALA A 361 3.08 16.48 19.99
C ALA A 361 3.97 15.44 19.27
N MET A 362 3.39 14.39 18.68
CA MET A 362 4.09 13.45 17.79
C MET A 362 4.32 14.00 16.36
N GLY A 363 3.82 15.21 16.06
CA GLY A 363 4.06 15.92 14.80
C GLY A 363 2.83 16.12 13.92
N HIS A 364 1.69 15.49 14.25
CA HIS A 364 0.48 15.53 13.42
C HIS A 364 -0.69 16.29 14.09
N PRO A 365 -0.76 17.62 13.96
CA PRO A 365 -1.80 18.41 14.62
C PRO A 365 -3.20 18.17 14.06
N GLU A 366 -3.32 17.81 12.77
CA GLU A 366 -4.62 17.58 12.11
C GLU A 366 -5.24 16.22 12.50
N PRO A 367 -6.58 16.08 12.52
CA PRO A 367 -7.24 14.81 12.86
C PRO A 367 -7.20 13.79 11.70
N PHE A 368 -6.86 12.54 12.02
CA PHE A 368 -6.90 11.42 11.07
C PHE A 368 -8.35 11.04 10.69
N PRO A 369 -8.62 10.65 9.43
CA PRO A 369 -9.97 10.40 8.93
C PRO A 369 -10.54 9.01 9.29
N VAL A 370 -10.44 8.59 10.56
CA VAL A 370 -10.96 7.31 11.05
C VAL A 370 -12.49 7.27 10.97
N LYS A 371 -13.00 6.48 10.02
CA LYS A 371 -14.44 6.29 9.74
C LYS A 371 -14.95 4.88 10.06
N TYR A 372 -14.06 3.93 10.27
CA TYR A 372 -14.38 2.51 10.41
C TYR A 372 -13.64 1.90 11.59
N VAL A 373 -14.33 1.07 12.37
CA VAL A 373 -13.73 0.31 13.48
C VAL A 373 -14.24 -1.13 13.50
N ALA A 374 -13.39 -2.07 13.87
CA ALA A 374 -13.74 -3.47 14.11
C ALA A 374 -13.61 -3.79 15.61
N ILE A 375 -14.68 -4.34 16.18
CA ILE A 375 -14.85 -4.50 17.63
C ILE A 375 -14.37 -5.90 18.06
N GLY A 376 -13.11 -6.21 17.79
CA GLY A 376 -12.49 -7.52 17.99
C GLY A 376 -11.99 -8.16 16.69
N ASN A 377 -11.65 -9.45 16.78
CA ASN A 377 -11.25 -10.31 15.68
C ASN A 377 -11.76 -11.74 15.93
N GLU A 378 -12.35 -12.41 14.92
CA GLU A 378 -12.97 -13.77 14.97
C GLU A 378 -13.90 -14.13 16.18
N ASP A 379 -14.20 -13.18 17.06
CA ASP A 379 -14.70 -13.42 18.42
C ASP A 379 -16.16 -13.91 18.53
N CYS A 380 -16.90 -14.04 17.43
CA CYS A 380 -18.35 -14.24 17.45
C CYS A 380 -18.81 -15.44 18.31
N GLY A 381 -18.01 -16.51 18.36
CA GLY A 381 -18.31 -17.72 19.14
C GLY A 381 -17.95 -17.65 20.63
N LYS A 382 -17.25 -16.60 21.08
CA LYS A 382 -16.74 -16.42 22.45
C LYS A 382 -17.89 -16.04 23.40
N LYS A 383 -17.78 -16.39 24.68
CA LYS A 383 -18.89 -16.33 25.64
C LYS A 383 -19.39 -14.90 25.90
N PHE A 384 -18.47 -13.95 26.00
CA PHE A 384 -18.74 -12.57 26.37
C PHE A 384 -18.77 -11.60 25.18
N TYR A 385 -18.37 -12.03 23.98
CA TYR A 385 -18.31 -11.17 22.77
C TYR A 385 -19.55 -10.31 22.60
N ARG A 386 -20.74 -10.92 22.52
CA ARG A 386 -22.00 -10.18 22.31
C ARG A 386 -22.29 -9.15 23.40
N GLY A 387 -21.90 -9.43 24.65
CA GLY A 387 -22.03 -8.50 25.75
C GLY A 387 -21.03 -7.34 25.66
N ASN A 388 -19.77 -7.66 25.37
CA ASN A 388 -18.68 -6.69 25.25
C ASN A 388 -18.89 -5.78 24.03
N TYR A 389 -19.18 -6.37 22.86
CA TYR A 389 -19.56 -5.67 21.63
C TYR A 389 -20.63 -4.61 21.89
N LEU A 390 -21.71 -4.95 22.58
CA LEU A 390 -22.79 -4.00 22.90
C LEU A 390 -22.33 -2.87 23.84
N LYS A 391 -21.27 -3.03 24.62
CA LYS A 391 -20.68 -1.94 25.42
C LYS A 391 -19.87 -0.99 24.54
N PHE A 392 -19.02 -1.50 23.65
CA PHE A 392 -18.28 -0.67 22.68
C PHE A 392 -19.23 0.02 21.69
N TYR A 393 -20.13 -0.72 21.04
CA TYR A 393 -21.08 -0.18 20.05
C TYR A 393 -21.84 1.03 20.57
N ASN A 394 -22.45 0.93 21.76
CA ASN A 394 -23.24 2.03 22.32
C ASN A 394 -22.37 3.24 22.66
N ALA A 395 -21.21 3.03 23.29
CA ALA A 395 -20.30 4.11 23.68
C ALA A 395 -19.69 4.83 22.46
N ILE A 396 -19.30 4.08 21.42
CA ILE A 396 -18.77 4.63 20.17
C ILE A 396 -19.88 5.35 19.40
N ARG A 397 -21.10 4.80 19.29
CA ARG A 397 -22.23 5.47 18.61
C ARG A 397 -22.68 6.74 19.34
N GLU A 398 -22.54 6.82 20.66
CA GLU A 398 -22.86 8.00 21.46
C GLU A 398 -21.80 9.12 21.27
N ALA A 399 -20.51 8.78 21.28
CA ALA A 399 -19.43 9.75 21.13
C ALA A 399 -19.12 10.15 19.68
N TYR A 400 -19.21 9.20 18.74
CA TYR A 400 -18.81 9.32 17.34
C TYR A 400 -19.89 8.70 16.42
N PRO A 401 -21.07 9.34 16.31
CA PRO A 401 -22.22 8.75 15.63
C PRO A 401 -22.02 8.48 14.13
N ASP A 402 -21.00 9.08 13.51
CA ASP A 402 -20.63 8.96 12.10
C ASP A 402 -19.65 7.81 11.79
N ILE A 403 -19.05 7.17 12.81
CA ILE A 403 -18.23 5.96 12.63
C ILE A 403 -19.12 4.78 12.25
N GLN A 404 -18.63 3.94 11.34
CA GLN A 404 -19.23 2.66 11.00
C GLN A 404 -18.55 1.52 11.78
N MET A 405 -19.36 0.74 12.49
CA MET A 405 -18.91 -0.39 13.31
C MET A 405 -19.07 -1.71 12.54
N ILE A 406 -17.96 -2.47 12.49
CA ILE A 406 -17.87 -3.83 11.98
C ILE A 406 -18.02 -4.80 13.16
N SER A 407 -18.88 -5.82 13.01
CA SER A 407 -19.01 -6.96 13.93
C SER A 407 -18.35 -8.20 13.35
N ASN A 408 -17.56 -8.93 14.15
CA ASN A 408 -16.87 -10.17 13.73
C ASN A 408 -17.81 -11.40 13.60
N CYS A 409 -19.13 -11.20 13.64
CA CYS A 409 -20.11 -12.25 13.37
C CYS A 409 -20.52 -12.26 11.89
N ASP A 410 -20.42 -13.41 11.23
CA ASP A 410 -20.93 -13.58 9.87
C ASP A 410 -22.47 -13.44 9.83
N ALA A 411 -22.97 -12.65 8.86
CA ALA A 411 -24.38 -12.49 8.53
C ALA A 411 -24.73 -12.88 7.08
N SER A 412 -23.84 -13.58 6.37
CA SER A 412 -24.00 -14.02 4.98
C SER A 412 -25.25 -14.87 4.75
N SER A 413 -25.61 -15.67 5.75
CA SER A 413 -26.68 -16.67 5.75
C SER A 413 -27.89 -16.32 6.61
N GLY A 414 -27.82 -15.24 7.41
CA GLY A 414 -28.89 -14.81 8.31
C GLY A 414 -28.57 -13.47 9.00
N PRO A 415 -29.58 -12.71 9.46
CA PRO A 415 -29.34 -11.40 10.07
C PRO A 415 -28.67 -11.49 11.45
N LEU A 416 -27.84 -10.50 11.78
CA LEU A 416 -27.28 -10.32 13.12
C LEU A 416 -28.38 -10.14 14.18
N ASP A 417 -28.10 -10.60 15.40
CA ASP A 417 -28.99 -10.44 16.57
C ASP A 417 -28.65 -9.22 17.44
N HIS A 418 -27.83 -8.32 16.89
CA HIS A 418 -27.28 -7.10 17.47
C HIS A 418 -27.00 -6.08 16.33
N PRO A 419 -26.94 -4.77 16.60
CA PRO A 419 -26.73 -3.77 15.56
C PRO A 419 -25.27 -3.71 15.11
N ALA A 420 -25.05 -3.63 13.79
CA ALA A 420 -23.76 -3.32 13.17
C ALA A 420 -24.00 -2.66 11.80
N ASP A 421 -23.06 -1.85 11.33
CA ASP A 421 -23.14 -1.22 10.00
C ASP A 421 -22.54 -2.15 8.93
N LEU A 422 -21.45 -2.82 9.29
CA LEU A 422 -20.84 -3.90 8.54
C LEU A 422 -20.71 -5.17 9.41
N TYR A 423 -20.58 -6.31 8.75
CA TYR A 423 -20.29 -7.60 9.37
C TYR A 423 -19.09 -8.25 8.68
N ASP A 424 -18.31 -9.02 9.43
CA ASP A 424 -17.07 -9.62 8.97
C ASP A 424 -17.28 -11.02 8.35
N PHE A 425 -16.43 -11.39 7.40
CA PHE A 425 -16.46 -12.66 6.70
C PHE A 425 -15.03 -13.09 6.34
N HIS A 426 -14.53 -14.12 7.02
CA HIS A 426 -13.20 -14.70 6.78
C HIS A 426 -13.33 -16.00 5.96
N VAL A 427 -12.42 -16.25 5.01
CA VAL A 427 -12.37 -17.52 4.27
C VAL A 427 -10.96 -17.98 3.91
N TYR A 428 -10.51 -19.03 4.62
CA TYR A 428 -9.24 -19.73 4.38
C TYR A 428 -9.50 -21.19 3.96
N THR A 429 -9.37 -21.51 2.67
CA THR A 429 -9.76 -22.83 2.13
C THR A 429 -8.86 -23.33 0.97
N ASP A 430 -9.28 -24.36 0.22
CA ASP A 430 -8.62 -24.87 -0.99
C ASP A 430 -9.14 -24.20 -2.28
N SER A 431 -8.39 -24.30 -3.38
CA SER A 431 -8.70 -23.63 -4.65
C SER A 431 -10.05 -24.04 -5.24
N ASN A 432 -10.45 -25.31 -5.13
CA ASN A 432 -11.73 -25.78 -5.70
C ASN A 432 -12.91 -25.27 -4.89
N THR A 433 -12.77 -25.24 -3.56
CA THR A 433 -13.78 -24.67 -2.67
C THR A 433 -13.90 -23.16 -2.87
N LEU A 434 -12.80 -22.39 -2.87
CA LEU A 434 -12.86 -20.93 -3.04
C LEU A 434 -13.38 -20.54 -4.44
N PHE A 435 -12.95 -21.26 -5.50
CA PHE A 435 -13.49 -21.09 -6.84
C PHE A 435 -15.01 -21.35 -6.91
N SER A 436 -15.53 -22.27 -6.09
CA SER A 436 -16.96 -22.55 -5.99
C SER A 436 -17.72 -21.48 -5.19
N MET A 437 -17.05 -20.78 -4.27
CA MET A 437 -17.60 -19.69 -3.44
C MET A 437 -17.80 -18.36 -4.19
N LYS A 438 -17.48 -18.28 -5.49
CA LYS A 438 -17.77 -17.11 -6.36
C LYS A 438 -19.25 -16.70 -6.46
N ASN A 439 -20.18 -17.50 -5.92
CA ASN A 439 -21.60 -17.21 -5.86
C ASN A 439 -22.11 -17.04 -4.39
N THR A 440 -21.23 -17.02 -3.37
CA THR A 440 -21.63 -17.04 -1.94
C THR A 440 -22.65 -15.95 -1.58
N PHE A 441 -22.45 -14.73 -2.08
CA PHE A 441 -23.32 -13.59 -1.76
C PHE A 441 -24.52 -13.43 -2.71
N ASP A 442 -24.66 -14.28 -3.74
CA ASP A 442 -25.77 -14.23 -4.71
C ASP A 442 -27.13 -14.33 -4.00
N GLY A 443 -27.21 -15.13 -2.93
CA GLY A 443 -28.43 -15.33 -2.12
C GLY A 443 -28.61 -14.37 -0.94
N SER A 444 -27.62 -13.54 -0.60
CA SER A 444 -27.64 -12.72 0.63
C SER A 444 -28.67 -11.57 0.58
N SER A 445 -29.10 -11.12 1.76
CA SER A 445 -30.14 -10.09 1.88
C SER A 445 -29.62 -8.69 1.50
N ARG A 446 -30.20 -8.09 0.47
CA ARG A 446 -29.84 -6.72 0.02
C ARG A 446 -30.24 -5.62 1.00
N ASN A 447 -31.18 -5.93 1.89
CA ASN A 447 -31.68 -5.05 2.95
C ASN A 447 -30.98 -5.29 4.31
N GLY A 448 -29.98 -6.17 4.37
CA GLY A 448 -29.20 -6.44 5.58
C GLY A 448 -27.99 -5.52 5.76
N THR A 449 -27.32 -5.69 6.90
CA THR A 449 -25.94 -5.24 7.19
C THR A 449 -25.00 -5.63 6.04
N LYS A 450 -23.97 -4.82 5.77
CA LYS A 450 -23.08 -5.01 4.63
C LYS A 450 -21.87 -5.88 4.96
N ALA A 451 -21.42 -6.69 4.01
CA ALA A 451 -20.32 -7.61 4.22
C ALA A 451 -18.97 -6.91 4.03
N PHE A 452 -18.05 -7.16 4.96
CA PHE A 452 -16.62 -6.97 4.81
C PHE A 452 -15.99 -8.36 4.72
N VAL A 453 -15.43 -8.70 3.56
CA VAL A 453 -14.63 -9.92 3.39
C VAL A 453 -13.20 -9.61 3.85
N SER A 454 -13.00 -9.44 5.16
CA SER A 454 -11.77 -8.80 5.66
C SER A 454 -10.53 -9.68 5.57
N GLU A 455 -10.72 -11.00 5.40
CA GLU A 455 -9.67 -11.99 5.16
C GLU A 455 -10.14 -13.02 4.14
N TYR A 456 -9.37 -13.19 3.06
CA TYR A 456 -9.50 -14.35 2.18
C TYR A 456 -8.15 -14.79 1.61
N ALA A 457 -7.93 -16.10 1.52
CA ALA A 457 -6.86 -16.73 0.75
C ALA A 457 -7.14 -18.22 0.50
N VAL A 458 -6.50 -18.78 -0.54
CA VAL A 458 -6.24 -20.22 -0.59
C VAL A 458 -4.98 -20.51 0.21
N TRP A 459 -5.03 -21.43 1.18
CA TRP A 459 -3.88 -21.75 2.07
C TRP A 459 -3.55 -23.24 2.19
N ARG A 460 -4.36 -24.12 1.59
CA ARG A 460 -4.12 -25.57 1.63
C ARG A 460 -2.94 -25.95 0.73
N SER A 461 -2.58 -27.24 0.67
CA SER A 461 -1.38 -27.72 -0.03
C SER A 461 -1.30 -27.39 -1.53
N ASP A 462 -2.41 -27.01 -2.14
CA ASP A 462 -2.55 -26.52 -3.52
C ASP A 462 -2.28 -25.01 -3.68
N ALA A 463 -2.18 -24.28 -2.57
CA ALA A 463 -1.71 -22.90 -2.51
C ALA A 463 -0.19 -22.78 -2.71
N GLY A 464 0.57 -23.75 -2.20
CA GLY A 464 2.03 -23.70 -2.18
C GLY A 464 2.56 -22.45 -1.48
N ARG A 465 3.48 -21.72 -2.12
CA ARG A 465 3.97 -20.39 -1.70
C ARG A 465 3.31 -19.25 -2.48
N GLY A 466 2.08 -19.47 -2.95
CA GLY A 466 1.37 -18.59 -3.87
C GLY A 466 1.45 -19.16 -5.28
N SER A 467 0.60 -20.14 -5.56
CA SER A 467 0.48 -20.80 -6.86
C SER A 467 -0.42 -20.02 -7.82
N LEU A 468 -0.21 -20.22 -9.13
CA LEU A 468 -1.18 -19.79 -10.13
C LEU A 468 -2.59 -20.33 -9.80
N LEU A 469 -2.72 -21.60 -9.40
CA LEU A 469 -4.02 -22.22 -9.08
C LEU A 469 -4.80 -21.46 -8.00
N ALA A 470 -4.14 -21.08 -6.91
CA ALA A 470 -4.72 -20.25 -5.85
C ALA A 470 -5.24 -18.93 -6.40
N SER A 471 -4.38 -18.18 -7.11
CA SER A 471 -4.74 -16.87 -7.68
C SER A 471 -5.93 -16.94 -8.65
N LEU A 472 -6.13 -18.05 -9.37
CA LEU A 472 -7.29 -18.23 -10.25
C LEU A 472 -8.58 -18.50 -9.47
N ALA A 473 -8.52 -19.24 -8.37
CA ALA A 473 -9.66 -19.44 -7.47
C ALA A 473 -10.07 -18.14 -6.77
N GLU A 474 -9.09 -17.38 -6.31
CA GLU A 474 -9.25 -16.07 -5.70
C GLU A 474 -9.82 -15.05 -6.69
N ALA A 475 -9.29 -14.96 -7.91
CA ALA A 475 -9.85 -14.14 -8.98
C ALA A 475 -11.32 -14.46 -9.24
N ALA A 476 -11.69 -15.75 -9.26
CA ALA A 476 -13.07 -16.17 -9.46
C ALA A 476 -13.98 -15.70 -8.31
N PHE A 477 -13.53 -15.86 -7.07
CA PHE A 477 -14.20 -15.35 -5.87
C PHE A 477 -14.37 -13.83 -5.93
N LEU A 478 -13.34 -13.07 -6.31
CA LEU A 478 -13.41 -11.62 -6.48
C LEU A 478 -14.41 -11.18 -7.57
N THR A 479 -14.54 -11.89 -8.70
CA THR A 479 -15.62 -11.60 -9.67
C THR A 479 -17.02 -11.85 -9.10
N GLY A 480 -17.13 -12.66 -8.02
CA GLY A 480 -18.34 -12.83 -7.22
C GLY A 480 -18.62 -11.66 -6.29
N LEU A 481 -17.58 -11.10 -5.66
CA LEU A 481 -17.69 -9.91 -4.81
C LEU A 481 -18.09 -8.68 -5.63
N GLU A 482 -17.51 -8.47 -6.81
CA GLU A 482 -17.90 -7.38 -7.73
C GLU A 482 -19.38 -7.44 -8.12
N LYS A 483 -19.91 -8.63 -8.42
CA LYS A 483 -21.34 -8.83 -8.74
C LYS A 483 -22.25 -8.50 -7.57
N ASN A 484 -21.81 -8.80 -6.36
CA ASN A 484 -22.59 -8.64 -5.14
C ASN A 484 -22.16 -7.40 -4.34
N SER A 485 -21.58 -6.39 -5.02
CA SER A 485 -21.11 -5.12 -4.44
C SER A 485 -22.23 -4.23 -3.86
N ASP A 486 -23.49 -4.61 -4.08
CA ASP A 486 -24.68 -4.11 -3.37
C ASP A 486 -24.83 -4.65 -1.93
N VAL A 487 -24.11 -5.72 -1.59
CA VAL A 487 -24.06 -6.37 -0.28
C VAL A 487 -22.64 -6.33 0.30
N VAL A 488 -21.62 -6.65 -0.51
CA VAL A 488 -20.19 -6.64 -0.15
C VAL A 488 -19.61 -5.26 -0.38
N TRP A 489 -19.09 -4.64 0.67
CA TRP A 489 -18.62 -3.25 0.65
C TRP A 489 -17.10 -3.09 0.76
N MET A 490 -16.43 -4.13 1.25
CA MET A 490 -14.98 -4.17 1.49
C MET A 490 -14.48 -5.62 1.34
N ALA A 491 -13.26 -5.79 0.85
CA ALA A 491 -12.58 -7.08 0.73
C ALA A 491 -11.05 -6.88 0.74
N SER A 492 -10.32 -7.73 1.46
CA SER A 492 -8.86 -7.70 1.58
C SER A 492 -8.26 -9.11 1.62
N TYR A 493 -7.17 -9.31 0.86
CA TYR A 493 -6.37 -10.54 0.93
C TYR A 493 -5.58 -10.58 2.24
N ALA A 494 -5.39 -11.78 2.81
CA ALA A 494 -4.63 -11.96 4.03
C ALA A 494 -3.83 -13.29 4.02
N PRO A 495 -2.58 -13.30 4.55
CA PRO A 495 -1.78 -12.16 4.97
C PRO A 495 -1.11 -11.43 3.79
N LEU A 496 -0.69 -10.18 4.01
CA LEU A 496 -0.14 -9.34 2.93
C LEU A 496 1.36 -9.59 2.66
N PHE A 497 2.13 -9.99 3.68
CA PHE A 497 3.59 -9.91 3.70
C PHE A 497 4.21 -11.13 4.39
N VAL A 498 5.30 -11.67 3.82
CA VAL A 498 6.14 -12.70 4.46
C VAL A 498 7.63 -12.50 4.22
N ASN A 499 8.42 -12.54 5.31
CA ASN A 499 9.87 -12.61 5.24
C ASN A 499 10.30 -14.05 4.91
N ASP A 500 11.04 -14.27 3.83
CA ASP A 500 11.44 -15.62 3.38
C ASP A 500 12.30 -16.39 4.41
N ASN A 501 12.86 -15.70 5.39
CA ASN A 501 13.69 -16.31 6.43
C ASN A 501 12.88 -16.92 7.61
N ASP A 502 11.66 -16.43 7.88
CA ASP A 502 10.77 -17.00 8.89
C ASP A 502 9.30 -16.86 8.48
N GLN A 503 8.63 -18.00 8.38
CA GLN A 503 7.38 -18.17 7.64
C GLN A 503 6.38 -18.95 8.49
N THR A 504 5.74 -18.27 9.42
CA THR A 504 4.76 -18.83 10.35
C THR A 504 3.46 -19.23 9.63
N TRP A 505 3.07 -18.47 8.61
CA TRP A 505 1.94 -18.73 7.71
C TRP A 505 2.40 -18.70 6.24
N ASN A 506 1.64 -19.34 5.35
CA ASN A 506 1.79 -19.28 3.88
C ASN A 506 0.42 -19.62 3.23
N PRO A 507 0.15 -19.16 2.00
CA PRO A 507 0.92 -18.17 1.24
C PRO A 507 0.51 -16.74 1.60
N ASP A 508 1.22 -15.79 1.00
CA ASP A 508 1.07 -14.36 1.24
C ASP A 508 1.10 -13.61 -0.10
N ALA A 509 0.69 -12.34 -0.12
CA ALA A 509 0.73 -11.55 -1.35
C ALA A 509 2.17 -11.14 -1.74
N ILE A 510 2.98 -10.69 -0.78
CA ILE A 510 4.32 -10.11 -1.01
C ILE A 510 5.37 -10.90 -0.21
N VAL A 511 6.29 -11.56 -0.90
CA VAL A 511 7.42 -12.26 -0.28
C VAL A 511 8.65 -11.36 -0.34
N PHE A 512 9.37 -11.20 0.76
CA PHE A 512 10.54 -10.31 0.84
C PHE A 512 11.66 -10.87 1.73
N ASN A 513 12.82 -10.19 1.71
CA ASN A 513 13.92 -10.36 2.66
C ASN A 513 14.58 -8.99 2.92
N SER A 514 15.82 -8.94 3.42
CA SER A 514 16.52 -7.68 3.70
C SER A 514 16.71 -6.76 2.48
N TRP A 515 16.76 -7.30 1.25
CA TRP A 515 17.13 -6.55 0.04
C TRP A 515 16.33 -6.91 -1.24
N GLN A 516 15.43 -7.89 -1.17
CA GLN A 516 14.56 -8.27 -2.29
C GLN A 516 13.11 -8.41 -1.85
N GLN A 517 12.22 -8.27 -2.83
CA GLN A 517 10.79 -8.50 -2.71
C GLN A 517 10.22 -8.97 -4.06
N TYR A 518 9.15 -9.76 -4.04
CA TYR A 518 8.36 -10.10 -5.21
C TYR A 518 6.89 -10.33 -4.87
N GLY A 519 6.01 -10.04 -5.82
CA GLY A 519 4.59 -10.35 -5.71
C GLY A 519 4.31 -11.79 -6.12
N THR A 520 3.53 -12.52 -5.33
CA THR A 520 2.99 -13.82 -5.72
C THR A 520 1.93 -13.66 -6.83
N PRO A 521 1.50 -14.74 -7.51
CA PRO A 521 0.40 -14.68 -8.47
C PRO A 521 -0.87 -14.06 -7.87
N SER A 522 -1.11 -14.21 -6.56
CA SER A 522 -2.23 -13.61 -5.83
C SER A 522 -2.10 -12.09 -5.64
N TYR A 523 -0.90 -11.55 -5.46
CA TYR A 523 -0.64 -10.11 -5.56
C TYR A 523 -0.91 -9.60 -6.98
N TRP A 524 -0.31 -10.25 -7.98
CA TRP A 524 -0.45 -9.85 -9.38
C TRP A 524 -1.89 -9.93 -9.89
N MET A 525 -2.67 -10.89 -9.39
CA MET A 525 -4.09 -11.01 -9.66
C MET A 525 -4.88 -9.82 -9.14
N GLN A 526 -4.59 -9.33 -7.92
CA GLN A 526 -5.27 -8.17 -7.31
C GLN A 526 -5.06 -6.89 -8.13
N THR A 527 -3.92 -6.71 -8.80
CA THR A 527 -3.67 -5.54 -9.68
C THR A 527 -4.73 -5.37 -10.79
N LEU A 528 -5.37 -6.47 -11.23
CA LEU A 528 -6.43 -6.44 -12.24
C LEU A 528 -7.79 -5.97 -11.68
N PHE A 529 -7.91 -5.84 -10.35
CA PHE A 529 -9.09 -5.37 -9.61
C PHE A 529 -8.98 -3.95 -9.04
N CYS A 530 -7.82 -3.28 -9.10
CA CYS A 530 -7.65 -1.92 -8.57
C CYS A 530 -8.71 -0.92 -9.08
N GLU A 531 -9.03 -0.97 -10.38
CA GLU A 531 -10.00 -0.07 -11.02
C GLU A 531 -11.48 -0.44 -10.77
N SER A 532 -11.77 -1.38 -9.88
CA SER A 532 -13.14 -1.79 -9.55
C SER A 532 -13.80 -0.87 -8.51
N SER A 533 -13.05 -0.40 -7.53
CA SER A 533 -13.59 0.39 -6.42
C SER A 533 -14.05 1.78 -6.90
N GLY A 534 -15.37 2.01 -6.89
CA GLY A 534 -16.03 3.21 -7.42
C GLY A 534 -16.55 3.10 -8.87
N ALA A 535 -16.27 1.99 -9.56
CA ALA A 535 -16.66 1.73 -10.96
C ALA A 535 -18.13 1.29 -11.12
N LEU A 536 -18.58 1.11 -12.37
CA LEU A 536 -19.94 0.64 -12.68
C LEU A 536 -19.95 -0.85 -13.04
N ILE A 537 -20.52 -1.72 -12.19
CA ILE A 537 -20.74 -3.15 -12.48
C ILE A 537 -21.97 -3.35 -13.38
N HIS A 538 -21.81 -4.14 -14.44
CA HIS A 538 -22.87 -4.45 -15.40
C HIS A 538 -23.39 -5.90 -15.24
N PRO A 539 -24.68 -6.16 -15.53
CA PRO A 539 -25.19 -7.52 -15.63
C PRO A 539 -24.49 -8.32 -16.73
N ILE A 540 -24.21 -9.58 -16.44
CA ILE A 540 -23.66 -10.53 -17.41
C ILE A 540 -24.49 -11.82 -17.48
N THR A 541 -24.48 -12.49 -18.63
CA THR A 541 -25.02 -13.84 -18.80
C THR A 541 -23.97 -14.71 -19.48
N THR A 542 -23.56 -15.79 -18.80
CA THR A 542 -22.60 -16.77 -19.34
C THR A 542 -23.32 -18.06 -19.71
N THR A 543 -23.21 -18.48 -20.97
CA THR A 543 -23.68 -19.78 -21.47
C THR A 543 -22.46 -20.59 -21.93
N SER A 544 -22.30 -21.83 -21.48
CA SER A 544 -21.07 -22.60 -21.71
C SER A 544 -21.35 -24.10 -21.79
N SER A 545 -20.70 -24.81 -22.73
CA SER A 545 -20.58 -26.27 -22.68
C SER A 545 -19.65 -26.72 -21.54
N TYR A 546 -18.72 -25.85 -21.16
CA TYR A 546 -17.77 -26.03 -20.07
C TYR A 546 -18.43 -25.55 -18.76
N SER A 547 -19.27 -26.42 -18.19
CA SER A 547 -20.07 -26.13 -17.00
C SER A 547 -19.20 -25.91 -15.76
N GLY A 548 -19.46 -24.85 -15.00
CA GLY A 548 -18.81 -24.58 -13.70
C GLY A 548 -17.42 -23.91 -13.79
N SER A 549 -16.54 -24.35 -14.70
CA SER A 549 -15.12 -23.97 -14.76
C SER A 549 -14.79 -22.54 -15.22
N LEU A 550 -15.81 -21.70 -15.50
CA LEU A 550 -15.63 -20.28 -15.79
C LEU A 550 -16.12 -19.39 -14.63
N ALA A 551 -15.47 -18.25 -14.43
CA ALA A 551 -15.99 -17.11 -13.67
C ALA A 551 -15.74 -15.82 -14.46
N ALA A 552 -16.56 -14.79 -14.26
CA ALA A 552 -16.44 -13.54 -15.00
C ALA A 552 -17.16 -12.37 -14.31
N SER A 553 -16.75 -11.15 -14.61
CA SER A 553 -17.41 -9.87 -14.28
C SER A 553 -17.16 -8.85 -15.40
N ALA A 554 -17.96 -7.77 -15.44
CA ALA A 554 -17.78 -6.71 -16.44
C ALA A 554 -18.08 -5.34 -15.81
N ILE A 555 -17.09 -4.44 -15.82
CA ILE A 555 -17.20 -3.10 -15.24
C ILE A 555 -16.93 -2.01 -16.28
N THR A 556 -17.60 -0.86 -16.18
CA THR A 556 -17.10 0.37 -16.81
C THR A 556 -16.33 1.19 -15.79
N TRP A 557 -15.09 1.49 -16.15
CA TRP A 557 -14.16 2.34 -15.39
C TRP A 557 -13.57 3.41 -16.34
N GLN A 558 -12.83 4.36 -15.78
CA GLN A 558 -12.24 5.47 -16.53
C GLN A 558 -10.89 5.88 -15.91
N ASP A 559 -9.90 6.15 -16.76
CA ASP A 559 -8.63 6.79 -16.37
C ASP A 559 -8.71 8.33 -16.54
N SER A 560 -7.58 9.03 -16.47
CA SER A 560 -7.52 10.49 -16.63
C SER A 560 -8.00 11.01 -18.00
N GLU A 561 -8.05 10.16 -19.02
CA GLU A 561 -8.31 10.54 -20.41
C GLU A 561 -9.41 9.72 -21.10
N ASN A 562 -9.67 8.47 -20.69
CA ASN A 562 -10.45 7.50 -21.46
C ASN A 562 -11.36 6.63 -20.58
N SER A 563 -12.53 6.27 -21.10
CA SER A 563 -13.43 5.28 -20.48
C SER A 563 -13.24 3.89 -21.11
N PHE A 564 -13.40 2.83 -20.31
CA PHE A 564 -13.24 1.44 -20.76
C PHE A 564 -14.40 0.58 -20.27
N LEU A 565 -14.82 -0.40 -21.07
CA LEU A 565 -15.54 -1.58 -20.59
C LEU A 565 -14.50 -2.68 -20.33
N ARG A 566 -14.17 -2.93 -19.06
CA ARG A 566 -13.29 -4.03 -18.63
C ARG A 566 -14.12 -5.29 -18.44
N VAL A 567 -13.86 -6.32 -19.24
CA VAL A 567 -14.44 -7.66 -19.06
C VAL A 567 -13.37 -8.58 -18.49
N LYS A 568 -13.61 -9.12 -17.28
CA LYS A 568 -12.70 -10.01 -16.57
C LYS A 568 -13.23 -11.44 -16.68
N ILE A 569 -12.40 -12.41 -17.06
CA ILE A 569 -12.78 -13.82 -17.18
C ILE A 569 -11.69 -14.72 -16.61
N VAL A 570 -12.06 -15.59 -15.69
CA VAL A 570 -11.24 -16.73 -15.21
C VAL A 570 -11.67 -17.99 -15.96
N ASN A 571 -10.72 -18.66 -16.60
CA ASN A 571 -10.83 -20.07 -16.97
C ASN A 571 -10.03 -20.90 -15.97
N PHE A 572 -10.72 -21.56 -15.04
CA PHE A 572 -10.11 -22.42 -14.02
C PHE A 572 -9.88 -23.85 -14.54
N GLY A 573 -10.44 -24.20 -15.70
CA GLY A 573 -10.33 -25.52 -16.29
C GLY A 573 -9.08 -25.74 -17.16
N SER A 574 -8.86 -27.01 -17.50
CA SER A 574 -7.69 -27.53 -18.22
C SER A 574 -7.77 -27.44 -19.75
N ASP A 575 -8.91 -27.01 -20.30
CA ASP A 575 -9.13 -26.87 -21.74
C ASP A 575 -9.15 -25.40 -22.17
N ALA A 576 -8.74 -25.16 -23.42
CA ALA A 576 -8.87 -23.85 -24.04
C ALA A 576 -10.34 -23.58 -24.39
N VAL A 577 -10.82 -22.38 -24.08
CA VAL A 577 -12.22 -21.98 -24.32
C VAL A 577 -12.25 -20.91 -25.40
N SER A 578 -12.96 -21.18 -26.50
CA SER A 578 -13.35 -20.18 -27.47
C SER A 578 -14.59 -19.45 -26.96
N LEU A 579 -14.37 -18.25 -26.42
CA LEU A 579 -15.41 -17.42 -25.82
C LEU A 579 -15.89 -16.37 -26.83
N THR A 580 -17.17 -16.41 -27.17
CA THR A 580 -17.85 -15.31 -27.87
C THR A 580 -18.30 -14.27 -26.85
N ILE A 581 -17.84 -13.02 -26.98
CA ILE A 581 -18.24 -11.91 -26.11
C ILE A 581 -19.16 -10.98 -26.91
N SER A 582 -20.25 -10.55 -26.28
CA SER A 582 -21.23 -9.63 -26.88
C SER A 582 -21.66 -8.58 -25.86
N ALA A 583 -21.23 -7.33 -26.05
CA ALA A 583 -21.61 -6.17 -25.26
C ALA A 583 -22.78 -5.42 -25.92
N THR A 584 -23.91 -5.35 -25.23
CA THR A 584 -25.09 -4.56 -25.64
C THR A 584 -25.26 -3.34 -24.73
N GLY A 585 -26.10 -2.37 -25.14
CA GLY A 585 -26.42 -1.20 -24.29
C GLY A 585 -25.36 -0.10 -24.23
N LEU A 586 -24.15 -0.33 -24.79
CA LEU A 586 -23.09 0.67 -24.92
C LEU A 586 -23.58 1.94 -25.62
N GLN A 587 -23.26 3.10 -25.03
CA GLN A 587 -23.65 4.43 -25.54
C GLN A 587 -22.67 5.00 -26.57
N VAL A 588 -21.56 4.31 -26.81
CA VAL A 588 -20.47 4.64 -27.73
C VAL A 588 -19.81 3.36 -28.25
N HIS A 589 -19.16 3.44 -29.39
CA HIS A 589 -18.50 2.29 -30.02
C HIS A 589 -17.21 1.88 -29.33
N VAL A 590 -16.82 0.62 -29.50
CA VAL A 590 -15.51 0.11 -29.05
C VAL A 590 -14.41 0.65 -29.98
N ASN A 591 -13.43 1.33 -29.41
CA ASN A 591 -12.23 1.79 -30.09
C ASN A 591 -11.16 0.67 -30.05
N THR A 592 -11.08 -0.11 -31.13
CA THR A 592 -10.10 -1.21 -31.27
C THR A 592 -8.65 -0.76 -31.03
N ALA A 593 -8.27 0.46 -31.42
CA ALA A 593 -6.89 0.95 -31.34
C ALA A 593 -6.44 1.34 -29.91
N GLY A 594 -7.39 1.56 -28.99
CA GLY A 594 -7.10 1.76 -27.56
C GLY A 594 -7.34 0.51 -26.71
N SER A 595 -7.84 -0.58 -27.31
CA SER A 595 -8.30 -1.76 -26.57
C SER A 595 -7.18 -2.76 -26.33
N THR A 596 -7.09 -3.29 -25.10
CA THR A 596 -5.98 -4.16 -24.67
C THR A 596 -6.46 -5.40 -23.93
N VAL A 597 -5.62 -6.43 -23.92
CA VAL A 597 -5.83 -7.67 -23.18
C VAL A 597 -4.64 -7.94 -22.26
N THR A 598 -4.93 -8.26 -21.00
CA THR A 598 -3.93 -8.64 -20.00
C THR A 598 -4.23 -10.05 -19.50
N VAL A 599 -3.24 -10.94 -19.52
CA VAL A 599 -3.42 -12.36 -19.15
C VAL A 599 -2.43 -12.77 -18.07
N LEU A 600 -2.94 -13.34 -16.98
CA LEU A 600 -2.18 -14.05 -15.95
C LEU A 600 -2.38 -15.57 -16.16
N THR A 601 -1.32 -16.29 -16.49
CA THR A 601 -1.32 -17.75 -16.73
C THR A 601 0.11 -18.29 -16.74
N SER A 602 0.30 -19.61 -16.77
CA SER A 602 1.60 -20.27 -16.91
C SER A 602 1.45 -21.68 -17.49
N GLY A 603 2.57 -22.33 -17.80
CA GLY A 603 2.60 -23.71 -18.31
C GLY A 603 2.20 -24.78 -17.29
N ASN A 604 2.26 -24.47 -15.99
CA ASN A 604 1.83 -25.34 -14.90
C ASN A 604 1.00 -24.53 -13.87
N VAL A 605 -0.03 -25.15 -13.30
CA VAL A 605 -0.92 -24.53 -12.30
C VAL A 605 -0.23 -24.34 -10.94
N MET A 606 0.80 -25.14 -10.67
CA MET A 606 1.67 -25.03 -9.49
C MET A 606 2.93 -24.19 -9.79
N ASP A 607 2.86 -23.25 -10.73
CA ASP A 607 3.92 -22.27 -10.92
C ASP A 607 3.76 -21.09 -9.94
N GLU A 608 4.87 -20.76 -9.28
CA GLU A 608 5.01 -19.73 -8.24
C GLU A 608 6.15 -18.76 -8.64
N ASN A 609 6.14 -17.54 -8.11
CA ASN A 609 7.26 -16.60 -8.21
C ASN A 609 8.31 -16.88 -7.12
N SER A 610 9.56 -16.48 -7.34
CA SER A 610 10.68 -16.67 -6.40
C SER A 610 11.75 -15.58 -6.57
N PHE A 611 12.67 -15.37 -5.62
CA PHE A 611 13.79 -14.44 -5.82
C PHE A 611 14.69 -14.78 -7.02
N SER A 612 14.72 -16.05 -7.45
CA SER A 612 15.46 -16.51 -8.64
C SER A 612 14.68 -16.33 -9.95
N ASN A 613 13.35 -16.14 -9.88
CA ASN A 613 12.50 -15.82 -11.02
C ASN A 613 11.23 -15.06 -10.53
N PRO A 614 11.35 -13.77 -10.17
CA PRO A 614 10.28 -13.03 -9.48
C PRO A 614 9.10 -12.72 -10.38
N ASN A 615 9.29 -12.84 -11.70
CA ASN A 615 8.30 -12.54 -12.72
C ASN A 615 7.90 -13.79 -13.55
N LYS A 616 7.94 -14.98 -12.94
CA LYS A 616 7.58 -16.25 -13.61
C LYS A 616 6.11 -16.28 -14.03
N VAL A 617 5.24 -15.76 -13.18
CA VAL A 617 3.78 -15.73 -13.31
C VAL A 617 3.31 -14.32 -12.97
N VAL A 618 3.11 -13.52 -14.02
CA VAL A 618 2.76 -12.09 -13.95
C VAL A 618 1.74 -11.72 -15.04
N PRO A 619 1.02 -10.59 -14.95
CA PRO A 619 -0.01 -10.23 -15.91
C PRO A 619 0.64 -9.65 -17.18
N VAL A 620 0.56 -10.37 -18.30
CA VAL A 620 1.14 -9.93 -19.58
C VAL A 620 0.12 -9.11 -20.37
N LYS A 621 0.34 -7.79 -20.48
CA LYS A 621 -0.51 -6.86 -21.24
C LYS A 621 -0.10 -6.78 -22.72
N SER A 622 -1.08 -6.75 -23.61
CA SER A 622 -0.90 -6.66 -25.06
C SER A 622 -2.10 -5.99 -25.74
N GLN A 623 -1.97 -5.65 -27.03
CA GLN A 623 -3.04 -5.06 -27.83
C GLN A 623 -4.12 -6.09 -28.18
N LEU A 624 -5.39 -5.66 -28.27
CA LEU A 624 -6.53 -6.53 -28.62
C LEU A 624 -7.05 -6.16 -30.03
N PRO A 625 -6.41 -6.63 -31.12
CA PRO A 625 -6.64 -6.14 -32.49
C PRO A 625 -8.00 -6.52 -33.08
N ASN A 626 -8.78 -7.36 -32.40
CA ASN A 626 -10.14 -7.76 -32.76
C ASN A 626 -11.20 -7.26 -31.75
N ALA A 627 -10.85 -6.28 -30.90
CA ALA A 627 -11.78 -5.62 -30.00
C ALA A 627 -12.93 -4.93 -30.75
N ALA A 628 -14.15 -5.37 -30.45
CA ALA A 628 -15.42 -4.87 -30.97
C ALA A 628 -16.54 -5.18 -29.96
N GLU A 629 -17.74 -4.63 -30.17
CA GLU A 629 -18.93 -4.91 -29.36
C GLU A 629 -19.33 -6.40 -29.40
N GLN A 630 -19.08 -7.08 -30.52
CA GLN A 630 -19.16 -8.52 -30.63
C GLN A 630 -17.84 -9.07 -31.17
N MET A 631 -17.17 -9.93 -30.39
CA MET A 631 -15.87 -10.51 -30.73
C MET A 631 -15.72 -11.94 -30.21
N GLN A 632 -14.67 -12.63 -30.66
CA GLN A 632 -14.31 -13.97 -30.18
C GLN A 632 -12.89 -13.94 -29.61
N VAL A 633 -12.70 -14.48 -28.40
CA VAL A 633 -11.43 -14.51 -27.68
C VAL A 633 -11.11 -15.96 -27.31
N MET A 634 -9.86 -16.36 -27.48
CA MET A 634 -9.36 -17.66 -27.01
C MET A 634 -8.81 -17.51 -25.59
N LEU A 635 -9.48 -18.14 -24.61
CA LEU A 635 -8.98 -18.25 -23.25
C LEU A 635 -8.08 -19.48 -23.14
N SER A 636 -6.86 -19.29 -22.64
CA SER A 636 -5.96 -20.38 -22.28
C SER A 636 -6.55 -21.25 -21.16
N PRO A 637 -6.19 -22.54 -21.07
CA PRO A 637 -6.33 -23.31 -19.84
C PRO A 637 -5.75 -22.55 -18.64
N HIS A 638 -6.34 -22.68 -17.47
CA HIS A 638 -5.84 -22.11 -16.21
C HIS A 638 -5.31 -20.67 -16.36
N SER A 639 -6.21 -19.75 -16.71
CA SER A 639 -5.87 -18.36 -16.98
C SER A 639 -6.88 -17.37 -16.42
N PHE A 640 -6.40 -16.19 -16.04
CA PHE A 640 -7.21 -15.02 -15.74
C PHE A 640 -6.93 -13.95 -16.79
N THR A 641 -7.98 -13.58 -17.53
CA THR A 641 -7.92 -12.68 -18.68
C THR A 641 -8.75 -11.44 -18.40
N SER A 642 -8.15 -10.26 -18.52
CA SER A 642 -8.82 -8.96 -18.41
C SER A 642 -8.76 -8.24 -19.76
N LEU A 643 -9.93 -7.88 -20.29
CA LEU A 643 -10.12 -7.25 -21.60
C LEU A 643 -10.59 -5.82 -21.38
N ASP A 644 -9.69 -4.84 -21.54
CA ASP A 644 -10.03 -3.41 -21.52
C ASP A 644 -10.47 -2.99 -22.92
N LEU A 645 -11.78 -2.92 -23.15
CA LEU A 645 -12.36 -2.38 -24.37
C LEU A 645 -12.47 -0.85 -24.23
N ALA A 646 -11.58 -0.12 -24.89
CA ALA A 646 -11.61 1.34 -24.91
C ALA A 646 -12.91 1.82 -25.56
N LEU A 647 -13.58 2.78 -24.93
CA LEU A 647 -14.85 3.33 -25.40
C LEU A 647 -14.58 4.64 -26.14
N ALA A 648 -15.11 4.77 -27.35
CA ALA A 648 -14.88 5.95 -28.18
C ALA A 648 -15.48 7.20 -27.52
N HIS A 649 -14.68 8.27 -27.41
CA HIS A 649 -15.13 9.55 -26.85
C HIS A 649 -16.39 10.07 -27.54
N GLN A 650 -17.39 10.47 -26.74
CA GLN A 650 -18.48 11.30 -27.26
C GLN A 650 -17.92 12.68 -27.63
N VAL A 651 -17.57 12.87 -28.90
CA VAL A 651 -17.40 14.20 -29.49
C VAL A 651 -18.77 14.88 -29.44
N ALA A 652 -19.04 15.57 -28.33
CA ALA A 652 -20.30 16.23 -28.01
C ALA A 652 -20.48 17.46 -28.92
N ALA A 653 -20.80 17.21 -30.18
CA ALA A 653 -21.08 18.21 -31.20
C ALA A 653 -22.36 18.97 -30.83
N LYS A 654 -22.24 19.99 -29.98
CA LYS A 654 -23.27 20.95 -29.61
C LYS A 654 -23.73 21.73 -30.86
N LYS A 655 -24.57 21.09 -31.69
CA LYS A 655 -25.35 21.74 -32.76
C LYS A 655 -26.45 22.61 -32.16
N GLN A 656 -26.02 23.69 -31.49
CA GLN A 656 -26.90 24.69 -30.93
C GLN A 656 -27.43 25.55 -32.08
N SER A 657 -28.62 25.22 -32.58
CA SER A 657 -29.27 25.95 -33.66
C SER A 657 -29.67 27.35 -33.15
N CYS A 658 -29.07 28.40 -33.74
CA CYS A 658 -29.32 29.78 -33.31
C CYS A 658 -30.63 30.32 -33.92
N PRO A 659 -31.68 30.61 -33.11
CA PRO A 659 -33.00 30.98 -33.63
C PRO A 659 -33.11 32.49 -33.91
N LYS A 660 -32.12 33.09 -34.59
CA LYS A 660 -32.12 34.53 -34.94
C LYS A 660 -31.69 34.90 -36.38
N CYS A 661 -31.32 33.94 -37.22
CA CYS A 661 -30.97 34.20 -38.63
C CYS A 661 -32.22 34.29 -39.53
N ALA A 662 -33.12 35.25 -39.27
CA ALA A 662 -34.39 35.37 -40.00
C ALA A 662 -34.94 36.82 -40.14
N GLN A 663 -34.09 37.81 -40.50
CA GLN A 663 -34.50 39.10 -41.10
C GLN A 663 -33.30 40.00 -41.49
N ALA A 664 -32.90 39.98 -42.77
CA ALA A 664 -32.15 41.06 -43.46
C ALA A 664 -32.13 40.79 -44.98
N PRO A 665 -32.14 41.80 -45.87
CA PRO A 665 -32.27 41.60 -47.32
C PRO A 665 -30.93 41.37 -48.06
N ALA A 666 -31.01 40.73 -49.23
CA ALA A 666 -29.85 40.41 -50.05
C ALA A 666 -29.42 41.58 -50.96
N HIS A 667 -28.16 42.01 -50.86
CA HIS A 667 -27.46 42.81 -51.89
C HIS A 667 -25.93 42.68 -51.76
N MET A 668 -25.32 41.71 -52.45
CA MET A 668 -24.09 41.85 -53.27
C MET A 668 -23.67 40.49 -53.87
N SER A 669 -22.97 40.54 -55.01
CA SER A 669 -22.41 39.39 -55.74
C SER A 669 -20.96 39.11 -55.30
N PRO A 670 -20.37 37.93 -55.62
CA PRO A 670 -19.29 37.38 -54.81
C PRO A 670 -17.91 37.96 -55.11
N PHE A 671 -17.08 37.99 -54.06
CA PHE A 671 -15.62 37.90 -54.18
C PHE A 671 -15.15 36.60 -53.54
N THR A 672 -14.26 35.89 -54.23
CA THR A 672 -13.68 34.62 -53.77
C THR A 672 -12.43 34.88 -52.94
N GLY A 673 -12.43 34.44 -51.68
CA GLY A 673 -11.27 34.44 -50.80
C GLY A 673 -11.59 33.71 -49.51
N GLU A 674 -10.81 32.70 -49.16
CA GLU A 674 -10.96 31.97 -47.90
C GLU A 674 -10.48 32.86 -46.74
N LEU A 675 -11.36 33.14 -45.79
CA LEU A 675 -11.00 33.78 -44.53
C LEU A 675 -11.71 33.07 -43.39
N VAL A 676 -10.97 32.25 -42.64
CA VAL A 676 -11.50 31.54 -41.47
C VAL A 676 -11.64 32.53 -40.33
N VAL A 677 -12.86 33.03 -40.12
CA VAL A 677 -13.20 33.92 -38.99
C VAL A 677 -13.40 33.06 -37.74
N TYR A 678 -12.52 33.22 -36.75
CA TYR A 678 -12.75 32.72 -35.41
C TYR A 678 -13.84 33.57 -34.73
N CYS A 679 -15.02 33.01 -34.54
CA CYS A 679 -16.08 33.66 -33.75
C CYS A 679 -15.72 33.63 -32.27
N SER A 680 -15.54 34.81 -31.67
CA SER A 680 -15.51 34.99 -30.22
C SER A 680 -16.86 34.64 -29.60
N VAL A 681 -16.88 33.71 -28.65
CA VAL A 681 -18.08 33.40 -27.83
C VAL A 681 -17.96 34.11 -26.49
N HIS A 682 -19.07 34.68 -26.02
CA HIS A 682 -19.18 35.27 -24.68
C HIS A 682 -20.14 34.46 -23.80
N ALA A 683 -19.80 34.36 -22.51
CA ALA A 683 -20.65 34.02 -21.37
C ALA A 683 -21.60 32.81 -21.49
N ILE A 684 -21.23 31.74 -20.78
CA ILE A 684 -22.14 30.72 -20.25
C ILE A 684 -22.13 30.89 -18.72
N PRO A 685 -23.22 30.61 -17.97
CA PRO A 685 -23.26 30.83 -16.52
C PRO A 685 -22.21 30.03 -15.75
N GLU A 686 -21.76 30.59 -14.63
CA GLU A 686 -20.69 30.08 -13.77
C GLU A 686 -21.03 28.72 -13.14
N SER A 687 -20.04 27.84 -13.01
CA SER A 687 -20.10 26.67 -12.13
C SER A 687 -19.59 27.02 -10.71
N GLU A 688 -19.94 26.20 -9.72
CA GLU A 688 -19.40 26.34 -8.35
C GLU A 688 -17.87 26.09 -8.32
N GLU A 689 -17.37 25.26 -9.24
CA GLU A 689 -15.94 24.96 -9.42
C GLU A 689 -15.16 26.19 -9.92
N ASP A 690 -15.70 26.91 -10.91
CA ASP A 690 -15.19 28.19 -11.40
C ASP A 690 -15.16 29.27 -10.30
N ALA A 691 -16.14 29.27 -9.40
CA ALA A 691 -16.20 30.18 -8.27
C ALA A 691 -15.12 29.85 -7.22
N VAL A 692 -14.94 28.57 -6.86
CA VAL A 692 -13.88 28.10 -5.95
C VAL A 692 -12.48 28.43 -6.49
N ILE A 693 -12.26 28.33 -7.80
CA ILE A 693 -11.00 28.74 -8.43
C ILE A 693 -10.78 30.25 -8.25
N ARG A 694 -11.79 31.09 -8.54
CA ARG A 694 -11.72 32.56 -8.39
C ARG A 694 -11.57 33.02 -6.94
N GLU A 695 -12.07 32.29 -5.95
CA GLU A 695 -11.84 32.61 -4.53
C GLU A 695 -10.41 32.29 -4.07
N ASN A 696 -9.75 31.28 -4.66
CA ASN A 696 -8.41 30.85 -4.25
C ASN A 696 -7.27 31.53 -5.02
N GLU A 697 -7.51 31.95 -6.27
CA GLU A 697 -6.53 32.65 -7.11
C GLU A 697 -5.83 33.85 -6.40
N PRO A 698 -6.53 34.75 -5.67
CA PRO A 698 -5.89 35.86 -4.96
C PRO A 698 -4.97 35.42 -3.81
N ALA A 699 -5.19 34.23 -3.25
CA ALA A 699 -4.37 33.67 -2.18
C ALA A 699 -3.07 33.08 -2.71
N ILE A 700 -3.12 32.32 -3.80
CA ILE A 700 -1.94 31.74 -4.46
C ILE A 700 -1.05 32.87 -5.00
N VAL A 701 -1.62 33.85 -5.71
CA VAL A 701 -0.89 35.03 -6.21
C VAL A 701 -0.25 35.83 -5.06
N LYS A 702 -0.88 35.95 -3.89
CA LYS A 702 -0.26 36.57 -2.71
C LYS A 702 0.92 35.78 -2.14
N ARG A 703 0.88 34.45 -2.15
CA ARG A 703 1.98 33.59 -1.68
C ARG A 703 3.18 33.66 -2.61
N LEU A 704 2.95 33.45 -3.92
CA LEU A 704 3.98 33.59 -4.94
C LEU A 704 4.61 34.99 -4.91
N LYS A 705 3.81 36.06 -4.78
CA LYS A 705 4.33 37.43 -4.67
C LYS A 705 5.15 37.68 -3.39
N LYS A 706 4.87 36.99 -2.27
CA LYS A 706 5.75 37.00 -1.09
C LYS A 706 7.05 36.25 -1.34
N LEU A 707 7.00 35.06 -1.96
CA LEU A 707 8.19 34.25 -2.28
C LEU A 707 9.13 35.00 -3.23
N LEU A 708 8.59 35.66 -4.26
CA LEU A 708 9.35 36.51 -5.19
C LEU A 708 9.95 37.74 -4.50
N MET A 709 9.29 38.30 -3.48
CA MET A 709 9.82 39.41 -2.66
C MET A 709 10.94 38.99 -1.68
N LEU A 710 11.27 37.69 -1.57
CA LEU A 710 12.45 37.21 -0.86
C LEU A 710 13.71 37.16 -1.75
N SER A 711 13.58 37.48 -3.04
CA SER A 711 14.74 37.68 -3.91
C SER A 711 15.53 38.92 -3.46
N THR A 712 16.82 38.72 -3.21
CA THR A 712 17.81 39.80 -3.15
C THR A 712 18.58 39.81 -4.47
N ASP A 713 18.95 41.00 -4.92
CA ASP A 713 19.79 41.25 -6.10
C ASP A 713 19.33 40.56 -7.41
N GLY A 714 18.02 40.32 -7.54
CA GLY A 714 17.40 39.77 -8.76
C GLY A 714 17.53 38.25 -8.94
N THR A 715 18.11 37.54 -7.97
CA THR A 715 18.23 36.07 -8.01
C THR A 715 17.25 35.40 -7.04
N LEU A 716 16.67 34.27 -7.44
CA LEU A 716 15.95 33.40 -6.51
C LEU A 716 16.90 32.33 -5.97
N ASN A 717 16.83 32.11 -4.65
CA ASN A 717 17.53 31.01 -4.00
C ASN A 717 16.79 29.67 -4.27
N MET A 718 17.51 28.56 -4.41
CA MET A 718 16.95 27.23 -4.68
C MET A 718 15.78 26.85 -3.76
N HIS A 719 15.85 27.23 -2.48
CA HIS A 719 14.77 26.97 -1.52
C HIS A 719 13.46 27.71 -1.88
N ALA A 720 13.53 28.91 -2.48
CA ALA A 720 12.36 29.64 -2.95
C ALA A 720 11.78 29.03 -4.24
N LEU A 721 12.62 28.48 -5.12
CA LEU A 721 12.19 27.73 -6.30
C LEU A 721 11.42 26.46 -5.91
N TRP A 722 11.94 25.70 -4.93
CA TRP A 722 11.26 24.53 -4.37
C TRP A 722 9.90 24.87 -3.74
N LEU A 723 9.80 25.98 -2.99
CA LEU A 723 8.53 26.45 -2.45
C LEU A 723 7.54 26.87 -3.55
N ILE A 724 8.00 27.55 -4.62
CA ILE A 724 7.16 27.91 -5.77
C ILE A 724 6.64 26.65 -6.48
N ARG A 725 7.50 25.66 -6.70
CA ARG A 725 7.16 24.35 -7.29
C ARG A 725 6.04 23.65 -6.52
N ARG A 726 6.14 23.67 -5.19
CA ARG A 726 5.14 23.08 -4.27
C ARG A 726 3.81 23.84 -4.27
N GLU A 727 3.81 25.17 -4.19
CA GLU A 727 2.57 25.98 -4.23
C GLU A 727 1.90 25.99 -5.63
N LEU A 728 2.60 25.51 -6.68
CA LEU A 728 2.08 25.32 -8.04
C LEU A 728 1.77 23.85 -8.41
N ALA A 729 2.02 22.90 -7.49
CA ALA A 729 1.84 21.46 -7.72
C ALA A 729 2.52 20.91 -9.00
N LEU A 730 3.73 21.40 -9.31
CA LEU A 730 4.48 20.97 -10.50
C LEU A 730 5.14 19.58 -10.30
N PRO A 731 5.08 18.66 -11.29
CA PRO A 731 5.65 17.31 -11.20
C PRO A 731 7.14 17.23 -10.83
N ASP A 732 7.57 16.09 -10.29
CA ASP A 732 8.94 15.88 -9.79
C ASP A 732 10.03 15.77 -10.88
N ASP A 733 9.66 15.54 -12.14
CA ASP A 733 10.58 15.61 -13.28
C ASP A 733 10.75 17.04 -13.86
N TYR A 734 9.94 18.00 -13.41
CA TYR A 734 10.01 19.40 -13.87
C TYR A 734 11.33 20.05 -13.48
N ARG A 735 12.19 20.33 -14.46
CA ARG A 735 13.54 20.83 -14.20
C ARG A 735 13.54 22.27 -13.69
N ASP A 736 14.31 22.53 -12.63
CA ASP A 736 14.48 23.89 -12.08
C ASP A 736 15.11 24.86 -13.10
N GLU A 737 15.82 24.34 -14.11
CA GLU A 737 16.29 25.06 -15.31
C GLU A 737 15.16 25.91 -15.95
N ASN A 738 13.93 25.38 -15.99
CA ASN A 738 12.77 26.04 -16.61
C ASN A 738 12.17 27.16 -15.73
N LEU A 739 12.45 27.16 -14.42
CA LEU A 739 12.09 28.26 -13.51
C LEU A 739 13.19 29.32 -13.43
N ALA A 740 14.44 28.96 -13.76
CA ALA A 740 15.59 29.86 -13.73
C ALA A 740 15.68 30.80 -14.95
N ILE A 741 15.04 30.47 -16.08
CA ILE A 741 15.01 31.31 -17.29
C ILE A 741 13.78 32.23 -17.25
N ALA A 742 13.85 33.26 -16.40
CA ALA A 742 12.90 34.38 -16.40
C ALA A 742 13.64 35.67 -16.05
N ASP A 743 14.03 36.44 -17.06
CA ASP A 743 14.54 37.80 -16.82
C ASP A 743 13.40 38.66 -16.25
N VAL A 744 13.64 39.21 -15.06
CA VAL A 744 12.64 39.97 -14.30
C VAL A 744 12.28 41.28 -15.03
N GLU A 745 13.15 41.80 -15.90
CA GLU A 745 12.81 42.95 -16.76
C GLU A 745 11.94 42.55 -17.95
N GLU A 746 12.15 41.37 -18.55
CA GLU A 746 11.29 40.86 -19.64
C GLU A 746 9.87 40.56 -19.15
N TRP A 747 9.72 40.01 -17.94
CA TRP A 747 8.40 39.81 -17.31
C TRP A 747 7.66 41.14 -17.07
N ARG A 748 8.38 42.18 -16.60
CA ARG A 748 7.83 43.53 -16.43
C ARG A 748 7.44 44.20 -17.75
N ALA A 749 8.20 43.98 -18.81
CA ALA A 749 7.85 44.47 -20.15
C ALA A 749 6.55 43.85 -20.67
N LYS A 750 6.34 42.55 -20.39
CA LYS A 750 5.12 41.81 -20.75
C LYS A 750 3.90 42.30 -19.97
N GLU A 751 4.03 42.51 -18.65
CA GLU A 751 2.96 43.08 -17.81
C GLU A 751 2.50 44.47 -18.31
N TYR A 752 3.42 45.27 -18.86
CA TYR A 752 3.11 46.58 -19.45
C TYR A 752 2.42 46.50 -20.82
N ALA A 753 2.70 45.45 -21.61
CA ALA A 753 2.05 45.25 -22.90
C ALA A 753 0.59 44.77 -22.73
N GLU A 754 0.36 43.79 -21.86
CA GLU A 754 -0.96 43.18 -21.67
C GLU A 754 -1.93 44.14 -20.96
N LYS A 755 -1.44 44.94 -19.99
CA LYS A 755 -2.24 46.03 -19.36
C LYS A 755 -2.54 47.22 -20.29
N CYS A 756 -2.01 47.22 -21.51
CA CYS A 756 -2.41 48.18 -22.53
C CYS A 756 -3.63 47.71 -23.35
N TYR A 757 -4.01 46.42 -23.29
CA TYR A 757 -5.12 45.87 -24.07
C TYR A 757 -6.49 45.97 -23.37
N GLU A 758 -6.53 45.79 -22.03
CA GLU A 758 -7.77 45.94 -21.25
C GLU A 758 -8.30 47.39 -21.20
N ARG A 759 -7.50 48.38 -21.59
CA ARG A 759 -7.86 49.81 -21.50
C ARG A 759 -8.57 50.37 -22.73
N CYS A 760 -9.02 49.52 -23.65
CA CYS A 760 -9.70 49.89 -24.89
C CYS A 760 -11.17 49.44 -24.98
N ASN A 761 -11.83 49.08 -23.87
CA ASN A 761 -13.29 48.86 -23.87
C ASN A 761 -13.99 49.28 -22.57
N THR A 762 -13.82 50.55 -22.16
CA THR A 762 -14.62 51.17 -21.09
C THR A 762 -15.00 52.60 -21.47
N ASP A 763 -16.10 52.77 -22.21
CA ASP A 763 -16.72 54.08 -22.37
C ASP A 763 -18.25 53.98 -22.51
N ILE A 764 -18.94 54.19 -21.39
CA ILE A 764 -20.22 54.93 -21.26
C ILE A 764 -20.47 55.14 -19.74
N GLN A 765 -20.24 56.38 -19.29
CA GLN A 765 -20.99 57.17 -18.28
C GLN A 765 -21.58 56.46 -17.03
N HIS A 766 -21.41 56.92 -15.78
CA HIS A 766 -20.73 58.07 -15.13
C HIS A 766 -20.26 57.57 -13.72
N MET A 767 -19.38 58.19 -12.93
CA MET A 767 -19.29 59.60 -12.52
C MET A 767 -17.95 59.89 -11.77
N LYS A 768 -17.48 61.15 -11.84
CA LYS A 768 -16.36 61.86 -11.12
C LYS A 768 -15.87 61.30 -9.76
N MET A 769 -14.62 61.49 -9.30
CA MET A 769 -13.59 62.57 -9.49
C MET A 769 -12.18 61.93 -9.65
N GLU A 770 -11.23 62.40 -10.48
CA GLU A 770 -10.42 63.65 -10.35
C GLU A 770 -9.60 63.63 -9.03
N VAL A 771 -8.26 63.58 -8.93
CA VAL A 771 -7.08 64.04 -9.74
C VAL A 771 -5.93 62.96 -9.60
N CYS A 772 -4.64 63.01 -10.02
CA CYS A 772 -3.67 63.98 -10.59
C CYS A 772 -2.52 63.27 -11.40
N VAL A 773 -1.43 63.98 -11.80
CA VAL A 773 -0.29 63.50 -12.65
C VAL A 773 1.04 64.19 -12.26
N HIS A 774 2.21 63.54 -12.41
CA HIS A 774 3.53 64.17 -12.68
C HIS A 774 4.53 63.23 -13.39
N SER A 775 5.52 63.79 -14.11
CA SER A 775 6.54 63.11 -14.96
C SER A 775 7.94 63.07 -14.29
N VAL A 776 8.99 62.42 -14.82
CA VAL A 776 9.91 62.85 -15.92
C VAL A 776 10.87 61.70 -16.30
N SER A 777 11.43 61.70 -17.52
CA SER A 777 12.40 60.72 -18.06
C SER A 777 13.84 61.27 -18.21
N VAL A 778 14.85 60.39 -18.25
CA VAL A 778 16.16 60.58 -18.94
C VAL A 778 16.63 59.22 -19.50
N ASN A 779 17.47 59.24 -20.55
CA ASN A 779 17.94 58.09 -21.34
C ASN A 779 19.48 58.06 -21.39
N ALA A 780 20.13 56.88 -21.40
CA ALA A 780 21.58 56.74 -21.65
C ALA A 780 22.03 55.32 -22.07
N ASN A 781 22.86 55.21 -23.10
CA ASN A 781 23.52 53.97 -23.54
C ASN A 781 24.93 53.82 -22.94
N ASN A 782 25.38 52.57 -22.70
CA ASN A 782 26.55 51.94 -23.36
C ASN A 782 27.25 50.85 -22.50
N ASN A 783 27.60 49.75 -23.17
CA ASN A 783 28.80 48.92 -22.98
C ASN A 783 29.40 48.78 -21.56
N ARG A 784 29.23 47.62 -20.93
CA ARG A 784 30.17 46.50 -21.20
C ARG A 784 29.61 45.13 -20.85
#